data_AF-A0A197K478-F1
#
_entry.id   AF-A0A197K478-F1
#
_cell.length_a   1.000
_cell.length_b   1.000
_cell.length_c   1.000
_cell.angle_alpha   90.00
_cell.angle_beta   90.00
_cell.angle_gamma   90.00
#
_symmetry.space_group_name_H-M   'P 1'
#
loop_
_entity.id
_entity.type
_entity.pdbx_description
1 polymer ?
#
loop_
_entity_poly.entity_id
_entity_poly.type
_entity_poly.pdbx_seq_one_letter_code
_entity_poly.pdbx_strand_id
1 'polypeptide(L)'
;MLTVLHTLANSAGLFSKNQTAIANSSANPSQKINKALQNLHVVRKIILTQNLSEDNEQAALARLDHILDQISVNSLSVLTYSQLQDLATALTVSTTSTTTTSKELTQILSTIRSSTVVTTTTTKVITKTVNGTIINEDDTVSVTSSEGPSSAVTVVDDLDQLSLSVRSNIALGIRGESKASALQLTSGNLAVEHVAYALSDLLFVYPSSASQHSYLGHGSEQWAKAGLSNATNSVLAPQVLQMSTRANAASAVLGAVSSAASAKATSSISTLASSAAIVNMVPNLYQIAQANRPVVFHVTAESVDSNLNVLRGDYSDVLVARETGLLYLASNSVQEAYNISVLAHAVAAGTNQSVIHVLDGVQTSQQVEAIKTVGDQALAAFVKQEQRNAVVAQDEEALVSAIEGIFDRASVLLGHTYKAFEYSGPKDAETVVVVYGPAANVAHHLGDKIGVLNIRLYRPWSFSHFLKAIPTSTKNVIVVEPVANTAAHGPIFLDVSASFNLWTGAHRPTVTDVKYGLHGASLTQSWIKALVHQVRSSKGAKLDLASIVVAEPEVAQEDVNQVIFWETAASTAVSAHVAKHFQSALGQRTQHSSRINSYRHSAVIETRVQYSKSNTVAFGESSLASYATVQDVAILAEYNVVASLKQGAVLVLNAPWSVEELEAKTSAAFRFALGAKQIQVLLIDLNNVAKELGLSGAGETLLGQITFLKTHSSNLQDAAFGAIARQYETSNNKLFNDLISSLIERVDKEVIEVPQNPNWLAIELGEADQAALALPKHVTSTVRGIANAFEGTNATIVEESVSEEGEVALGKTSNWHQAAWQLMFSEAYETRQALSDGDHSYLVKITENRRLTPSTYDRNVFHLEFDTTNTGLKYEIGDALGIHGWNDTQEVLDFIEFYGEKPETVVVVPRALAKNAPEGTIARHQTNSLLQILQQTLDLFGRPSKRFYADLIPYATNAAEKERLTHLISAEGAQEFKDRVDETLTHADILREFPSAHPSIPQLINMLPAIKPRHYSIASSQKAHPNSVHLLIVAVEWTAPSGKARFGQCTRYLTSLGVGDNVTVSIKPSVMTLPPSPHQPVIMAGLGTGMAPFRAFIQERAWQKAQGIDVGPMILYFGSRNRSNEYLYGEELEAYHADGLLTHLRLAFSRDQKEKIYIQHKMNEDGQLLHKYLLDAQLNGHFYLCGPTWPAGDVKDAIVQSFMDGEACAAIDANRIVNKLKEEERYVLEVY
;
A
#
# COMPACT_ATOMS: atom_id res chain seq x y z
N MET A 1 26.30 36.95 -4.62
CA MET A 1 27.24 36.68 -3.50
C MET A 1 26.52 36.58 -2.16
N LEU A 2 25.73 37.58 -1.76
CA LEU A 2 24.82 37.54 -0.60
C LEU A 2 23.96 36.27 -0.55
N THR A 3 23.36 35.87 -1.68
CA THR A 3 22.58 34.62 -1.79
C THR A 3 23.43 33.38 -1.55
N VAL A 4 24.69 33.35 -2.00
CA VAL A 4 25.60 32.20 -1.82
C VAL A 4 26.03 32.08 -0.36
N LEU A 5 26.38 33.21 0.28
CA LEU A 5 26.68 33.26 1.70
C LEU A 5 25.46 32.88 2.56
N HIS A 6 24.26 33.32 2.16
CA HIS A 6 22.99 32.97 2.80
C HIS A 6 22.68 31.47 2.66
N THR A 7 22.90 30.88 1.47
CA THR A 7 22.73 29.44 1.23
C THR A 7 23.76 28.60 1.98
N LEU A 8 25.02 29.06 2.08
CA LEU A 8 26.08 28.39 2.85
C LEU A 8 25.83 28.45 4.37
N ALA A 9 25.33 29.57 4.87
CA ALA A 9 24.97 29.73 6.28
C ALA A 9 23.69 28.93 6.65
N ASN A 10 22.70 28.85 5.75
CA ASN A 10 21.54 27.97 5.91
C ASN A 10 21.93 26.49 5.86
N SER A 11 22.78 26.06 4.91
CA SER A 11 23.21 24.66 4.79
C SER A 11 24.15 24.21 5.92
N ALA A 12 24.81 25.15 6.61
CA ALA A 12 25.55 24.91 7.84
C ALA A 12 24.67 24.94 9.12
N GLY A 13 23.38 25.29 9.01
CA GLY A 13 22.44 25.34 10.13
C GLY A 13 22.66 26.50 11.10
N LEU A 14 23.19 27.64 10.62
CA LEU A 14 23.54 28.81 11.45
C LEU A 14 22.36 29.77 11.71
N PHE A 15 21.17 29.48 11.20
CA PHE A 15 19.96 30.26 11.46
C PHE A 15 18.92 29.48 12.27
N SER A 16 18.64 29.96 13.47
CA SER A 16 17.41 29.62 14.22
C SER A 16 16.97 30.88 14.98
N LYS A 17 15.67 31.22 14.88
CA LYS A 17 15.07 32.31 15.66
C LYS A 17 14.69 31.91 17.10
N ASN A 18 14.88 30.64 17.49
CA ASN A 18 14.60 30.15 18.83
C ASN A 18 15.91 29.69 19.51
N GLN A 19 16.42 30.50 20.44
CA GLN A 19 17.58 30.13 21.29
C GLN A 19 17.35 28.84 22.09
N THR A 20 16.09 28.50 22.37
CA THR A 20 15.70 27.28 23.11
C THR A 20 15.71 26.00 22.29
N ALA A 21 15.56 26.08 20.96
CA ALA A 21 15.56 24.89 20.09
C ALA A 21 16.97 24.33 19.85
N ILE A 22 18.02 25.14 20.06
CA ILE A 22 19.42 24.73 19.85
C ILE A 22 19.92 23.85 21.01
N ALA A 23 19.36 24.01 22.22
CA ALA A 23 19.73 23.21 23.38
C ALA A 23 19.33 21.72 23.25
N ASN A 24 18.32 21.40 22.41
CA ASN A 24 17.77 20.05 22.29
C ASN A 24 18.09 19.34 20.96
N SER A 25 18.92 19.93 20.08
CA SER A 25 19.36 19.23 18.86
C SER A 25 20.63 18.41 19.13
N SER A 26 20.60 17.11 18.86
CA SER A 26 21.68 16.14 19.10
C SER A 26 22.91 16.27 18.18
N ALA A 27 23.05 17.36 17.41
CA ALA A 27 24.17 17.56 16.48
C ALA A 27 25.37 18.27 17.17
N ASN A 28 26.56 17.64 17.09
CA ASN A 28 27.79 18.11 17.74
C ASN A 28 28.21 19.52 17.26
N PRO A 29 28.26 20.55 18.14
CA PRO A 29 28.58 21.94 17.78
C PRO A 29 29.93 22.11 17.07
N SER A 30 30.92 21.27 17.40
CA SER A 30 32.26 21.30 16.81
C SER A 30 32.26 20.95 15.31
N GLN A 31 31.33 20.11 14.84
CA GLN A 31 31.21 19.79 13.41
C GLN A 31 30.64 20.95 12.59
N LYS A 32 29.70 21.72 13.17
CA LYS A 32 29.14 22.92 12.51
C LYS A 32 30.17 24.04 12.40
N ILE A 33 30.98 24.25 13.45
CA ILE A 33 32.07 25.23 13.47
C ILE A 33 33.16 24.85 12.46
N ASN A 34 33.59 23.58 12.42
CA ASN A 34 34.60 23.13 11.47
C ASN A 34 34.14 23.28 10.01
N LYS A 35 32.85 23.02 9.71
CA LYS A 35 32.29 23.19 8.37
C LYS A 35 32.16 24.66 7.97
N ALA A 36 31.80 25.54 8.91
CA ALA A 36 31.79 26.98 8.68
C ALA A 36 33.21 27.55 8.43
N LEU A 37 34.20 27.12 9.21
CA LEU A 37 35.61 27.50 9.03
C LEU A 37 36.17 27.00 7.70
N GLN A 38 35.86 25.77 7.30
CA GLN A 38 36.25 25.23 5.99
C GLN A 38 35.68 26.07 4.84
N ASN A 39 34.40 26.44 4.92
CA ASN A 39 33.77 27.27 3.89
C ASN A 39 34.37 28.70 3.83
N LEU A 40 34.69 29.29 4.99
CA LEU A 40 35.35 30.61 5.03
C LEU A 40 36.80 30.56 4.52
N HIS A 41 37.50 29.45 4.71
CA HIS A 41 38.83 29.22 4.11
C HIS A 41 38.77 29.13 2.58
N VAL A 42 37.72 28.51 2.03
CA VAL A 42 37.47 28.51 0.58
C VAL A 42 37.24 29.93 0.07
N VAL A 43 36.48 30.76 0.81
CA VAL A 43 36.27 32.18 0.47
C VAL A 43 37.60 32.96 0.51
N ARG A 44 38.45 32.75 1.53
CA ARG A 44 39.79 33.37 1.61
C ARG A 44 40.65 33.02 0.40
N LYS A 45 40.66 31.74 0.01
CA LYS A 45 41.42 31.25 -1.15
C LYS A 45 40.90 31.86 -2.46
N ILE A 46 39.60 32.06 -2.60
CA ILE A 46 39.01 32.73 -3.77
C ILE A 46 39.43 34.21 -3.81
N ILE A 47 39.43 34.92 -2.68
CA ILE A 47 39.89 36.33 -2.63
C ILE A 47 41.35 36.45 -3.08
N LEU A 48 42.23 35.59 -2.57
CA LEU A 48 43.67 35.57 -2.90
C LEU A 48 44.00 35.11 -4.34
N THR A 49 43.05 34.48 -5.04
CA THR A 49 43.27 33.95 -6.40
C THR A 49 42.58 34.77 -7.49
N GLN A 50 41.77 35.75 -7.11
CA GLN A 50 41.16 36.72 -8.02
C GLN A 50 42.10 37.93 -8.12
N ASN A 51 42.42 38.39 -9.32
CA ASN A 51 43.26 39.58 -9.58
C ASN A 51 42.54 40.88 -9.14
N LEU A 52 42.32 41.03 -7.84
CA LEU A 52 41.83 42.27 -7.22
C LEU A 52 43.00 43.26 -7.11
N SER A 53 42.69 44.56 -7.05
CA SER A 53 43.72 45.56 -6.73
C SER A 53 44.20 45.36 -5.28
N GLU A 54 45.49 45.59 -5.02
CA GLU A 54 46.14 45.33 -3.72
C GLU A 54 45.36 45.89 -2.52
N ASP A 55 44.82 47.11 -2.64
CA ASP A 55 44.01 47.76 -1.60
C ASP A 55 42.68 47.03 -1.31
N ASN A 56 42.06 46.45 -2.34
CA ASN A 56 40.77 45.76 -2.23
C ASN A 56 40.95 44.32 -1.74
N GLU A 57 42.04 43.67 -2.13
CA GLU A 57 42.42 42.37 -1.59
C GLU A 57 42.72 42.47 -0.10
N GLN A 58 43.52 43.46 0.32
CA GLN A 58 43.80 43.70 1.74
C GLN A 58 42.55 44.06 2.55
N ALA A 59 41.65 44.90 2.02
CA ALA A 59 40.42 45.27 2.72
C ALA A 59 39.45 44.08 2.88
N ALA A 60 39.35 43.21 1.87
CA ALA A 60 38.52 42.02 1.91
C ALA A 60 39.10 40.95 2.87
N LEU A 61 40.42 40.75 2.86
CA LEU A 61 41.11 39.83 3.77
C LEU A 61 41.04 40.31 5.22
N ALA A 62 41.24 41.60 5.50
CA ALA A 62 41.17 42.15 6.85
C ALA A 62 39.76 41.99 7.48
N ARG A 63 38.70 42.12 6.67
CA ARG A 63 37.31 41.90 7.12
C ARG A 63 36.95 40.43 7.27
N LEU A 64 37.48 39.56 6.40
CA LEU A 64 37.32 38.11 6.56
C LEU A 64 38.03 37.61 7.83
N ASP A 65 39.24 38.09 8.08
CA ASP A 65 40.01 37.74 9.28
C ASP A 65 39.32 38.28 10.55
N HIS A 66 38.65 39.45 10.50
CA HIS A 66 37.80 39.93 11.60
C HIS A 66 36.58 39.03 11.88
N ILE A 67 35.95 38.47 10.84
CA ILE A 67 34.83 37.52 11.00
C ILE A 67 35.33 36.17 11.54
N LEU A 68 36.49 35.71 11.08
CA LEU A 68 37.14 34.48 11.58
C LEU A 68 37.50 34.61 13.07
N ASP A 69 38.00 35.77 13.50
CA ASP A 69 38.27 36.04 14.92
C ASP A 69 36.99 36.00 15.76
N GLN A 70 35.87 36.55 15.28
CA GLN A 70 34.59 36.49 16.01
C GLN A 70 34.00 35.06 16.14
N ILE A 71 34.29 34.17 15.18
CA ILE A 71 33.85 32.76 15.24
C ILE A 71 34.76 31.93 16.17
N SER A 72 36.02 32.34 16.38
CA SER A 72 37.00 31.59 17.17
C SER A 72 36.84 31.74 18.70
N VAL A 73 36.17 32.81 19.15
CA VAL A 73 36.02 33.11 20.59
C VAL A 73 34.69 32.55 21.10
N ASN A 74 34.69 31.28 21.53
CA ASN A 74 33.83 30.59 22.52
C ASN A 74 32.36 31.03 22.79
N SER A 75 31.69 31.77 21.90
CA SER A 75 30.31 32.19 22.04
C SER A 75 29.61 32.14 20.69
N LEU A 76 28.60 31.27 20.57
CA LEU A 76 27.67 31.20 19.46
C LEU A 76 26.82 32.49 19.42
N SER A 77 27.37 33.56 18.85
CA SER A 77 26.57 34.68 18.37
C SER A 77 26.31 34.50 16.88
N VAL A 78 25.03 34.33 16.53
CA VAL A 78 24.52 34.21 15.14
C VAL A 78 25.04 35.38 14.30
N LEU A 79 25.69 35.09 13.17
CA LEU A 79 26.04 36.10 12.16
C LEU A 79 24.76 36.84 11.74
N THR A 80 24.70 38.14 11.99
CA THR A 80 23.52 38.93 11.65
C THR A 80 23.48 39.23 10.16
N TYR A 81 22.28 39.37 9.60
CA TYR A 81 22.08 39.69 8.19
C TYR A 81 22.81 40.99 7.77
N SER A 82 22.96 41.96 8.69
CA SER A 82 23.70 43.21 8.40
C SER A 82 25.20 42.98 8.21
N GLN A 83 25.82 42.07 8.98
CA GLN A 83 27.25 41.76 8.85
C GLN A 83 27.58 41.06 7.53
N LEU A 84 26.67 40.21 7.05
CA LEU A 84 26.76 39.58 5.72
C LEU A 84 26.52 40.59 4.59
N GLN A 85 25.66 41.58 4.82
CA GLN A 85 25.41 42.67 3.88
C GLN A 85 26.60 43.62 3.80
N ASP A 86 27.28 43.92 4.90
CA ASP A 86 28.51 44.72 4.92
C ASP A 86 29.67 44.03 4.19
N LEU A 87 29.82 42.70 4.35
CA LEU A 87 30.83 41.92 3.63
C LEU A 87 30.58 41.90 2.12
N ALA A 88 29.32 41.74 1.71
CA ALA A 88 28.93 41.79 0.30
C ALA A 88 29.04 43.20 -0.29
N THR A 89 28.82 44.24 0.52
CA THR A 89 28.99 45.64 0.12
C THR A 89 30.48 45.96 -0.06
N ALA A 90 31.36 45.46 0.81
CA ALA A 90 32.81 45.60 0.66
C ALA A 90 33.35 44.95 -0.63
N LEU A 91 32.75 43.83 -1.08
CA LEU A 91 33.12 43.13 -2.32
C LEU A 91 32.46 43.72 -3.57
N THR A 92 31.54 44.68 -3.43
CA THR A 92 30.84 45.35 -4.56
C THR A 92 31.23 46.81 -4.75
N VAL A 93 31.87 47.47 -3.78
CA VAL A 93 32.33 48.86 -3.93
C VAL A 93 33.68 48.91 -4.64
N SER A 94 33.64 48.78 -5.97
CA SER A 94 34.37 49.62 -6.95
C SER A 94 34.19 49.05 -8.37
N THR A 95 32.96 49.06 -8.88
CA THR A 95 32.71 48.98 -10.33
C THR A 95 32.26 50.34 -10.85
N THR A 96 33.10 51.36 -10.66
CA THR A 96 32.96 52.65 -11.35
C THR A 96 33.84 52.79 -12.59
N SER A 97 34.40 51.70 -13.13
CA SER A 97 34.95 51.69 -14.48
C SER A 97 34.56 50.44 -15.24
N THR A 98 33.70 50.65 -16.25
CA THR A 98 33.50 49.89 -17.49
C THR A 98 34.00 48.43 -17.60
N THR A 99 33.03 47.56 -17.89
CA THR A 99 33.14 46.22 -18.52
C THR A 99 33.88 45.13 -17.76
N THR A 100 33.20 44.54 -16.78
CA THR A 100 33.38 43.12 -16.43
C THR A 100 32.12 42.41 -16.94
N THR A 101 32.23 41.62 -18.01
CA THR A 101 31.05 41.02 -18.66
C THR A 101 30.50 39.88 -17.81
N SER A 102 29.16 39.74 -17.78
CA SER A 102 28.40 38.66 -17.13
C SER A 102 28.98 37.24 -17.31
N LYS A 103 29.77 37.01 -18.37
CA LYS A 103 30.53 35.78 -18.60
C LYS A 103 31.60 35.48 -17.55
N GLU A 104 32.35 36.46 -17.05
CA GLU A 104 33.41 36.21 -16.05
C GLU A 104 32.80 35.86 -14.70
N LEU A 105 31.72 36.53 -14.30
CA LEU A 105 30.97 36.21 -13.09
C LEU A 105 30.30 34.81 -13.19
N THR A 106 29.80 34.45 -14.37
CA THR A 106 29.24 33.11 -14.64
C THR A 106 30.32 32.03 -14.65
N GLN A 107 31.53 32.35 -15.13
CA GLN A 107 32.68 31.43 -15.17
C GLN A 107 33.31 31.23 -13.77
N ILE A 108 33.32 32.25 -12.93
CA ILE A 108 33.67 32.12 -11.50
C ILE A 108 32.62 31.26 -10.78
N LEU A 109 31.33 31.50 -11.03
CA LEU A 109 30.23 30.70 -10.47
C LEU A 109 30.23 29.23 -10.97
N SER A 110 30.64 28.98 -12.22
CA SER A 110 30.77 27.62 -12.76
C SER A 110 31.98 26.90 -12.19
N THR A 111 33.09 27.61 -11.95
CA THR A 111 34.32 27.05 -11.35
C THR A 111 34.12 26.73 -9.86
N ILE A 112 33.32 27.52 -9.13
CA ILE A 112 32.92 27.22 -7.75
C ILE A 112 31.98 26.00 -7.71
N ARG A 113 31.05 25.87 -8.66
CA ARG A 113 30.19 24.69 -8.78
C ARG A 113 30.95 23.43 -9.18
N SER A 114 31.95 23.52 -10.05
CA SER A 114 32.70 22.35 -10.53
C SER A 114 33.80 21.87 -9.56
N SER A 115 34.31 22.73 -8.68
CA SER A 115 35.27 22.34 -7.63
C SER A 115 34.63 21.68 -6.40
N THR A 116 33.29 21.62 -6.34
CA THR A 116 32.55 20.87 -5.32
C THR A 116 32.28 19.45 -5.83
N VAL A 117 33.34 18.68 -6.09
CA VAL A 117 33.21 17.24 -6.34
C VAL A 117 32.92 16.56 -5.01
N VAL A 118 31.68 16.09 -4.86
CA VAL A 118 31.32 15.10 -3.83
C VAL A 118 32.16 13.86 -4.11
N THR A 119 33.27 13.74 -3.38
CA THR A 119 34.11 12.56 -3.41
C THR A 119 33.36 11.48 -2.65
N THR A 120 32.91 10.47 -3.39
CA THR A 120 32.42 9.18 -2.88
C THR A 120 33.44 8.66 -1.87
N THR A 121 33.14 8.82 -0.58
CA THR A 121 34.07 8.41 0.48
C THR A 121 33.70 7.00 0.91
N THR A 122 34.52 6.05 0.47
CA THR A 122 34.62 4.69 0.97
C THR A 122 34.90 4.73 2.47
N THR A 123 33.96 4.27 3.30
CA THR A 123 34.11 4.31 4.76
C THR A 123 35.05 3.20 5.23
N LYS A 124 36.30 3.56 5.57
CA LYS A 124 37.17 2.76 6.44
C LYS A 124 36.72 2.96 7.89
N VAL A 125 36.29 1.89 8.53
CA VAL A 125 35.96 1.85 9.96
C VAL A 125 37.26 1.99 10.77
N ILE A 126 37.35 3.01 11.61
CA ILE A 126 38.31 3.09 12.71
C ILE A 126 37.51 3.18 14.02
N THR A 127 37.57 2.09 14.78
CA THR A 127 37.01 1.94 16.12
C THR A 127 37.81 2.78 17.12
N LYS A 128 37.12 3.51 18.01
CA LYS A 128 37.70 3.96 19.28
C LYS A 128 36.71 3.73 20.42
N THR A 129 37.00 2.71 21.21
CA THR A 129 36.52 2.50 22.57
C THR A 129 37.25 3.48 23.52
N VAL A 130 36.63 3.83 24.66
CA VAL A 130 37.17 3.67 26.03
C VAL A 130 36.49 4.62 27.05
N ASN A 131 35.76 3.96 27.97
CA ASN A 131 35.64 4.07 29.43
C ASN A 131 35.24 5.35 30.20
N GLY A 132 34.23 5.12 31.06
CA GLY A 132 34.29 5.37 32.52
C GLY A 132 33.38 6.48 33.05
N THR A 133 32.81 6.49 34.26
CA THR A 133 32.52 5.51 35.33
C THR A 133 31.75 6.30 36.43
N ILE A 134 30.67 5.74 37.05
CA ILE A 134 30.12 5.97 38.44
C ILE A 134 29.58 7.43 38.76
N ILE A 135 28.54 7.76 39.56
CA ILE A 135 27.87 7.22 40.77
C ILE A 135 26.45 7.84 40.97
N ASN A 136 25.52 7.02 41.51
CA ASN A 136 24.31 7.16 42.40
C ASN A 136 23.62 8.54 42.66
N GLU A 137 22.41 8.69 43.22
CA GLU A 137 21.45 7.87 44.00
C GLU A 137 20.10 8.64 44.08
N ASP A 138 18.99 7.91 44.21
CA ASP A 138 17.68 8.19 44.84
C ASP A 138 16.99 9.58 44.81
N ASP A 139 15.74 9.58 44.32
CA ASP A 139 14.59 9.84 45.22
C ASP A 139 13.24 9.39 44.60
N THR A 140 12.51 8.60 45.39
CA THR A 140 11.16 8.09 45.13
C THR A 140 10.08 9.09 45.52
N VAL A 141 9.13 9.41 44.62
CA VAL A 141 7.74 9.74 45.01
C VAL A 141 6.76 9.21 43.96
N SER A 142 5.89 8.31 44.41
CA SER A 142 4.69 7.83 43.73
C SER A 142 3.54 8.85 43.85
N VAL A 143 2.92 9.24 42.73
CA VAL A 143 1.53 9.72 42.71
C VAL A 143 0.78 9.09 41.54
N THR A 144 -0.40 8.60 41.89
CA THR A 144 -1.37 7.80 41.14
C THR A 144 -2.05 8.52 39.97
N SER A 145 -2.30 7.75 38.91
CA SER A 145 -3.38 7.82 37.90
C SER A 145 -4.40 8.98 37.95
N SER A 146 -4.50 9.75 36.87
CA SER A 146 -5.63 9.71 35.90
C SER A 146 -5.74 11.04 35.14
N GLU A 147 -5.53 11.02 33.82
CA GLU A 147 -6.25 11.82 32.82
C GLU A 147 -5.83 11.36 31.41
N GLY A 148 -6.79 11.38 30.47
CA GLY A 148 -6.83 10.55 29.27
C GLY A 148 -5.92 10.98 28.11
N PRO A 149 -5.99 10.25 26.98
CA PRO A 149 -5.02 10.38 25.90
C PRO A 149 -5.27 11.69 25.15
N SER A 150 -4.34 12.63 25.27
CA SER A 150 -4.24 13.77 24.37
C SER A 150 -3.96 13.24 22.96
N SER A 151 -4.87 13.54 22.04
CA SER A 151 -4.77 13.31 20.60
C SER A 151 -3.49 13.95 20.04
N ALA A 152 -2.46 13.14 19.82
CA ALA A 152 -1.29 13.52 19.05
C ALA A 152 -1.65 13.43 17.56
N VAL A 153 -1.72 14.58 16.90
CA VAL A 153 -1.80 14.70 15.44
C VAL A 153 -0.42 14.37 14.88
N THR A 154 -0.29 13.25 14.18
CA THR A 154 0.95 12.83 13.53
C THR A 154 1.17 13.64 12.25
N VAL A 155 2.13 14.55 12.27
CA VAL A 155 2.66 15.21 11.06
C VAL A 155 3.68 14.26 10.44
N VAL A 156 3.49 13.90 9.17
CA VAL A 156 4.40 13.04 8.40
C VAL A 156 5.47 13.93 7.76
N ASP A 157 6.72 13.78 8.21
CA ASP A 157 7.89 14.40 7.57
C ASP A 157 8.45 13.45 6.49
N ASP A 158 8.06 13.69 5.24
CA ASP A 158 8.70 13.12 4.05
C ASP A 158 9.63 14.17 3.41
N LEU A 159 10.85 14.24 3.91
CA LEU A 159 11.92 15.09 3.35
C LEU A 159 13.06 14.19 2.89
N ASP A 160 13.09 13.82 1.60
CA ASP A 160 14.35 13.67 0.84
C ASP A 160 14.25 13.38 -0.69
N GLN A 161 13.10 13.56 -1.37
CA GLN A 161 13.02 13.40 -2.84
C GLN A 161 12.83 14.70 -3.64
N LEU A 162 13.24 15.83 -3.09
CA LEU A 162 12.77 17.17 -3.49
C LEU A 162 13.55 17.90 -4.60
N SER A 163 14.52 17.29 -5.30
CA SER A 163 15.41 18.06 -6.20
C SER A 163 15.27 17.86 -7.71
N LEU A 164 14.42 16.95 -8.20
CA LEU A 164 14.23 16.76 -9.67
C LEU A 164 12.75 16.75 -10.11
N SER A 165 11.81 16.42 -9.22
CA SER A 165 10.37 16.33 -9.48
C SER A 165 9.64 17.69 -9.48
N VAL A 166 10.16 18.68 -8.74
CA VAL A 166 9.53 20.01 -8.60
C VAL A 166 9.49 20.79 -9.92
N ARG A 167 10.32 20.43 -10.92
CA ARG A 167 10.35 21.13 -12.21
C ARG A 167 9.47 20.48 -13.29
N SER A 168 9.11 19.20 -13.17
CA SER A 168 8.24 18.54 -14.15
C SER A 168 6.75 18.72 -13.86
N ASN A 169 6.35 18.88 -12.59
CA ASN A 169 4.94 18.98 -12.20
C ASN A 169 4.34 20.40 -12.23
N ILE A 170 5.13 21.42 -12.61
CA ILE A 170 4.63 22.77 -12.92
C ILE A 170 4.12 22.84 -14.39
N ALA A 171 3.82 21.70 -15.02
CA ALA A 171 3.38 21.66 -16.41
C ALA A 171 1.89 21.99 -16.62
N LEU A 172 1.04 21.89 -15.58
CA LEU A 172 -0.39 22.23 -15.57
C LEU A 172 -0.74 23.38 -14.62
N GLY A 173 0.28 23.96 -13.97
CA GLY A 173 0.09 25.01 -12.99
C GLY A 173 -0.37 26.31 -13.64
N ILE A 174 -1.50 26.83 -13.16
CA ILE A 174 -1.97 28.20 -13.44
C ILE A 174 -0.95 29.26 -12.98
N ARG A 175 -0.05 28.88 -12.07
CA ARG A 175 0.96 29.73 -11.45
C ARG A 175 2.26 29.80 -12.24
N GLY A 176 2.31 30.81 -13.09
CA GLY A 176 3.48 31.44 -13.67
C GLY A 176 3.06 32.83 -14.14
N GLU A 177 3.98 33.80 -14.19
CA GLU A 177 3.73 35.17 -14.67
C GLU A 177 3.33 35.17 -16.16
N SER A 178 2.14 34.67 -16.48
CA SER A 178 1.55 34.69 -17.80
C SER A 178 0.79 36.01 -17.97
N LYS A 179 0.91 36.61 -19.15
CA LYS A 179 0.11 37.77 -19.55
C LYS A 179 -1.37 37.44 -19.36
N ALA A 180 -2.07 38.29 -18.64
CA ALA A 180 -3.52 38.19 -18.42
C ALA A 180 -4.28 38.22 -19.76
N SER A 181 -4.55 37.03 -20.34
CA SER A 181 -5.50 36.76 -21.44
C SER A 181 -5.30 35.39 -22.12
N ALA A 182 -4.22 34.64 -21.84
CA ALA A 182 -3.95 33.36 -22.51
C ALA A 182 -4.74 32.20 -21.89
N LEU A 183 -5.28 31.30 -22.73
CA LEU A 183 -5.93 30.06 -22.28
C LEU A 183 -4.89 29.15 -21.62
N GLN A 184 -5.21 28.59 -20.46
CA GLN A 184 -4.36 27.68 -19.70
C GLN A 184 -5.02 26.31 -19.59
N LEU A 185 -4.27 25.27 -19.94
CA LEU A 185 -4.72 23.88 -19.83
C LEU A 185 -4.62 23.44 -18.37
N THR A 186 -5.74 23.06 -17.76
CA THR A 186 -5.79 22.64 -16.35
C THR A 186 -6.94 21.66 -16.10
N SER A 187 -6.88 20.88 -15.03
CA SER A 187 -7.99 20.01 -14.61
C SER A 187 -9.01 20.75 -13.75
N GLY A 188 -10.21 20.21 -13.60
CA GLY A 188 -11.20 20.72 -12.65
C GLY A 188 -10.67 20.80 -11.22
N ASN A 189 -10.02 19.74 -10.74
CA ASN A 189 -9.40 19.73 -9.41
C ASN A 189 -8.34 20.83 -9.27
N LEU A 190 -7.38 20.91 -10.21
CA LEU A 190 -6.33 21.91 -10.15
C LEU A 190 -6.86 23.35 -10.27
N ALA A 191 -7.93 23.57 -11.04
CA ALA A 191 -8.59 24.86 -11.14
C ALA A 191 -9.20 25.31 -9.80
N VAL A 192 -9.88 24.41 -9.10
CA VAL A 192 -10.47 24.66 -7.78
C VAL A 192 -9.39 24.85 -6.72
N GLU A 193 -8.41 23.95 -6.69
CA GLU A 193 -7.27 23.99 -5.78
C GLU A 193 -6.48 25.28 -5.94
N HIS A 194 -6.25 25.73 -7.17
CA HIS A 194 -5.54 26.96 -7.44
C HIS A 194 -6.23 28.17 -6.79
N VAL A 195 -7.55 28.28 -6.93
CA VAL A 195 -8.33 29.37 -6.34
C VAL A 195 -8.35 29.26 -4.81
N ALA A 196 -8.58 28.06 -4.27
CA ALA A 196 -8.57 27.81 -2.83
C ALA A 196 -7.21 28.15 -2.21
N TYR A 197 -6.11 27.72 -2.82
CA TYR A 197 -4.75 27.99 -2.38
C TYR A 197 -4.40 29.48 -2.49
N ALA A 198 -4.82 30.15 -3.56
CA ALA A 198 -4.55 31.58 -3.77
C ALA A 198 -5.27 32.45 -2.73
N LEU A 199 -6.48 32.07 -2.30
CA LEU A 199 -7.35 32.89 -1.47
C LEU A 199 -7.41 32.49 0.01
N SER A 200 -6.78 31.38 0.40
CA SER A 200 -6.84 30.84 1.77
C SER A 200 -5.49 30.89 2.48
N ASP A 201 -5.51 31.17 3.79
CA ASP A 201 -4.33 31.07 4.66
C ASP A 201 -4.20 29.68 5.29
N LEU A 202 -5.34 29.01 5.52
CA LEU A 202 -5.43 27.66 6.07
C LEU A 202 -6.32 26.79 5.19
N LEU A 203 -5.78 25.66 4.73
CA LEU A 203 -6.50 24.67 3.93
C LEU A 203 -6.54 23.34 4.66
N PHE A 204 -7.72 22.74 4.76
CA PHE A 204 -7.88 21.36 5.21
C PHE A 204 -8.17 20.46 4.03
N VAL A 205 -7.43 19.36 3.91
CA VAL A 205 -7.54 18.42 2.79
C VAL A 205 -8.02 17.08 3.31
N TYR A 206 -9.14 16.59 2.77
CA TYR A 206 -9.76 15.31 3.11
C TYR A 206 -9.72 14.40 1.88
N PRO A 207 -8.63 13.63 1.69
CA PRO A 207 -8.45 12.79 0.51
C PRO A 207 -9.54 11.71 0.43
N SER A 208 -10.02 11.45 -0.80
CA SER A 208 -10.84 10.27 -1.04
C SER A 208 -9.99 9.01 -0.97
N SER A 209 -10.52 7.92 -0.41
CA SER A 209 -9.76 6.68 -0.16
C SER A 209 -9.34 5.94 -1.44
N ALA A 210 -9.77 6.40 -2.62
CA ALA A 210 -9.64 5.70 -3.88
C ALA A 210 -8.25 5.88 -4.54
N SER A 211 -7.57 7.02 -4.36
CA SER A 211 -6.31 7.31 -5.04
C SER A 211 -5.30 8.03 -4.12
N GLN A 212 -4.03 7.61 -4.13
CA GLN A 212 -2.98 8.26 -3.34
C GLN A 212 -2.49 9.59 -3.95
N HIS A 213 -2.80 9.85 -5.22
CA HIS A 213 -2.22 10.96 -5.99
C HIS A 213 -3.23 11.74 -6.85
N SER A 214 -4.52 11.37 -6.86
CA SER A 214 -5.54 11.98 -7.72
C SER A 214 -6.82 12.31 -6.95
N TYR A 215 -6.68 13.06 -5.86
CA TYR A 215 -7.78 13.58 -5.05
C TYR A 215 -7.72 15.11 -4.97
N LEU A 216 -8.87 15.74 -4.70
CA LEU A 216 -8.96 17.19 -4.55
C LEU A 216 -8.14 17.66 -3.33
N GLY A 217 -7.06 18.39 -3.58
CA GLY A 217 -6.14 18.95 -2.60
C GLY A 217 -4.68 18.52 -2.76
N HIS A 218 -4.42 17.53 -3.61
CA HIS A 218 -3.06 17.04 -3.84
C HIS A 218 -2.10 18.11 -4.39
N GLY A 219 -2.55 18.93 -5.36
CA GLY A 219 -1.76 20.04 -5.89
C GLY A 219 -1.49 21.13 -4.85
N SER A 220 -2.48 21.42 -4.00
CA SER A 220 -2.33 22.35 -2.86
C SER A 220 -1.25 21.90 -1.87
N GLU A 221 -1.21 20.61 -1.54
CA GLU A 221 -0.15 20.05 -0.70
C GLU A 221 1.22 20.18 -1.34
N GLN A 222 1.34 19.89 -2.65
CA GLN A 222 2.59 20.04 -3.38
C GLN A 222 3.08 21.50 -3.40
N TRP A 223 2.18 22.46 -3.63
CA TRP A 223 2.52 23.88 -3.63
C TRP A 223 2.96 24.38 -2.26
N ALA A 224 2.33 23.91 -1.18
CA ALA A 224 2.74 24.23 0.19
C ALA A 224 4.11 23.66 0.53
N LYS A 225 4.37 22.38 0.17
CA LYS A 225 5.68 21.74 0.32
C LYS A 225 6.78 22.46 -0.47
N ALA A 226 6.44 23.02 -1.64
CA ALA A 226 7.34 23.83 -2.46
C ALA A 226 7.53 25.27 -1.92
N GLY A 227 6.81 25.67 -0.87
CA GLY A 227 6.92 26.99 -0.25
C GLY A 227 6.32 28.13 -1.09
N LEU A 228 5.33 27.84 -1.95
CA LEU A 228 4.70 28.86 -2.79
C LEU A 228 3.75 29.75 -1.97
N SER A 229 3.95 31.07 -2.00
CA SER A 229 3.08 32.04 -1.29
C SER A 229 1.68 32.12 -1.91
N ASN A 230 0.65 32.43 -1.12
CA ASN A 230 -0.70 32.72 -1.64
C ASN A 230 -0.81 34.16 -2.17
N ALA A 231 -2.01 34.53 -2.64
CA ALA A 231 -2.26 35.86 -3.18
C ALA A 231 -2.57 36.90 -2.09
N THR A 232 -3.01 36.45 -0.90
CA THR A 232 -3.41 37.30 0.23
C THR A 232 -2.23 37.81 1.05
N ASN A 233 -1.12 37.06 1.11
CA ASN A 233 0.11 37.42 1.82
C ASN A 233 1.36 37.13 0.98
N SER A 234 2.12 38.18 0.66
CA SER A 234 3.31 38.09 -0.20
C SER A 234 4.55 37.45 0.46
N VAL A 235 4.47 37.04 1.73
CA VAL A 235 5.65 36.66 2.53
C VAL A 235 5.62 35.20 3.01
N LEU A 236 4.47 34.53 3.08
CA LEU A 236 4.35 33.17 3.66
C LEU A 236 3.46 32.26 2.80
N ALA A 237 3.79 30.97 2.78
CA ALA A 237 2.95 29.93 2.17
C ALA A 237 1.75 29.59 3.08
N PRO A 238 0.56 29.27 2.50
CA PRO A 238 -0.56 28.71 3.23
C PRO A 238 -0.20 27.47 4.03
N GLN A 239 -0.87 27.29 5.16
CA GLN A 239 -0.81 26.04 5.88
C GLN A 239 -1.82 25.07 5.27
N VAL A 240 -1.34 23.95 4.73
CA VAL A 240 -2.17 22.87 4.19
C VAL A 240 -2.09 21.68 5.14
N LEU A 241 -3.23 21.26 5.68
CA LEU A 241 -3.35 20.17 6.66
C LEU A 241 -4.14 19.01 6.07
N GLN A 242 -3.47 17.89 5.86
CA GLN A 242 -4.11 16.65 5.44
C GLN A 242 -4.82 16.01 6.64
N MET A 243 -6.09 15.63 6.47
CA MET A 243 -6.99 15.15 7.51
C MET A 243 -7.55 13.76 7.14
N SER A 244 -7.98 12.97 8.13
CA SER A 244 -8.72 11.73 7.88
C SER A 244 -10.19 12.02 7.54
N THR A 245 -10.87 11.15 6.79
CA THR A 245 -12.31 11.32 6.44
C THR A 245 -13.30 10.87 7.53
N ARG A 246 -12.84 10.69 8.78
CA ARG A 246 -13.67 10.21 9.93
C ARG A 246 -14.53 11.32 10.53
N ALA A 247 -15.63 10.95 11.19
CA ALA A 247 -16.65 11.85 11.76
C ALA A 247 -16.12 13.01 12.66
N ASN A 248 -14.97 12.84 13.30
CA ASN A 248 -14.38 13.87 14.19
C ASN A 248 -13.31 14.73 13.55
N ALA A 249 -12.83 14.38 12.34
CA ALA A 249 -11.75 15.14 11.72
C ALA A 249 -12.19 16.56 11.34
N ALA A 250 -13.46 16.74 10.98
CA ALA A 250 -14.05 18.05 10.69
C ALA A 250 -14.11 19.01 11.89
N SER A 251 -13.93 18.51 13.12
CA SER A 251 -13.82 19.38 14.30
C SER A 251 -12.58 20.27 14.27
N ALA A 252 -11.55 19.92 13.48
CA ALA A 252 -10.39 20.79 13.24
C ALA A 252 -10.79 22.07 12.48
N VAL A 253 -11.70 21.95 11.50
CA VAL A 253 -12.24 23.11 10.76
C VAL A 253 -13.04 24.00 11.71
N LEU A 254 -13.91 23.40 12.53
CA LEU A 254 -14.67 24.13 13.55
C LEU A 254 -13.76 24.83 14.58
N GLY A 255 -12.69 24.17 15.01
CA GLY A 255 -11.68 24.74 15.90
C GLY A 255 -10.96 25.93 15.27
N ALA A 256 -10.60 25.83 14.00
CA ALA A 256 -10.00 26.95 13.26
C ALA A 256 -10.97 28.14 13.13
N VAL A 257 -12.25 27.89 12.83
CA VAL A 257 -13.30 28.92 12.78
C VAL A 257 -13.45 29.61 14.14
N SER A 258 -13.45 28.83 15.23
CA SER A 258 -13.59 29.34 16.60
C SER A 258 -12.35 30.13 17.06
N SER A 259 -11.16 29.68 16.68
CA SER A 259 -9.90 30.36 16.96
C SER A 259 -9.78 31.68 16.20
N ALA A 260 -10.14 31.69 14.91
CA ALA A 260 -10.19 32.89 14.09
C ALA A 260 -11.15 33.95 14.68
N ALA A 261 -12.24 33.52 15.33
CA ALA A 261 -13.13 34.44 16.04
C ALA A 261 -12.46 35.13 17.24
N SER A 262 -11.49 34.45 17.90
CA SER A 262 -10.80 34.94 19.10
C SER A 262 -9.55 35.79 18.79
N ALA A 263 -8.82 35.48 17.71
CA ALA A 263 -7.48 36.00 17.49
C ALA A 263 -7.36 37.40 16.85
N LYS A 264 -8.46 38.10 16.53
CA LYS A 264 -8.47 39.29 15.61
C LYS A 264 -7.82 39.03 14.23
N ALA A 265 -7.39 37.80 13.94
CA ALA A 265 -6.77 37.40 12.69
C ALA A 265 -7.85 37.05 11.66
N THR A 266 -7.77 37.65 10.48
CA THR A 266 -8.65 37.41 9.33
C THR A 266 -8.17 36.22 8.50
N SER A 267 -7.90 35.08 9.14
CA SER A 267 -7.44 33.89 8.43
C SER A 267 -8.55 33.36 7.54
N SER A 268 -8.34 33.33 6.23
CA SER A 268 -9.26 32.70 5.28
C SER A 268 -9.09 31.18 5.33
N ILE A 269 -10.21 30.48 5.50
CA ILE A 269 -10.23 29.02 5.71
C ILE A 269 -10.96 28.37 4.54
N SER A 270 -10.31 27.37 3.93
CA SER A 270 -10.93 26.50 2.93
C SER A 270 -10.77 25.03 3.28
N THR A 271 -11.71 24.22 2.81
CA THR A 271 -11.68 22.77 2.93
C THR A 271 -11.83 22.15 1.55
N LEU A 272 -10.96 21.21 1.22
CA LEU A 272 -10.99 20.41 0.00
C LEU A 272 -11.36 18.99 0.40
N ALA A 273 -12.51 18.49 -0.06
CA ALA A 273 -13.07 17.23 0.43
C ALA A 273 -13.84 16.46 -0.65
N SER A 274 -14.00 15.16 -0.46
CA SER A 274 -14.97 14.37 -1.22
C SER A 274 -16.37 14.44 -0.60
N SER A 275 -17.40 14.10 -1.38
CA SER A 275 -18.78 13.95 -0.91
C SER A 275 -18.91 12.98 0.28
N ALA A 276 -18.18 11.87 0.27
CA ALA A 276 -18.16 10.91 1.37
C ALA A 276 -17.63 11.54 2.68
N ALA A 277 -16.65 12.44 2.59
CA ALA A 277 -16.15 13.16 3.76
C ALA A 277 -17.24 14.10 4.31
N ILE A 278 -18.00 14.78 3.44
CA ILE A 278 -19.09 15.69 3.84
C ILE A 278 -20.16 15.00 4.67
N VAL A 279 -20.52 13.76 4.34
CA VAL A 279 -21.47 12.96 5.13
C VAL A 279 -21.01 12.85 6.59
N ASN A 280 -19.71 12.62 6.80
CA ASN A 280 -19.11 12.55 8.12
C ASN A 280 -18.96 13.93 8.80
N MET A 281 -19.02 15.04 8.05
CA MET A 281 -18.92 16.40 8.58
C MET A 281 -20.26 17.00 9.01
N VAL A 282 -21.40 16.44 8.61
CA VAL A 282 -22.75 17.02 8.83
C VAL A 282 -22.95 17.58 10.25
N PRO A 283 -22.59 16.88 11.35
CA PRO A 283 -22.76 17.43 12.70
C PRO A 283 -21.93 18.69 12.97
N ASN A 284 -20.73 18.78 12.40
CA ASN A 284 -19.85 19.95 12.51
C ASN A 284 -20.33 21.09 11.61
N LEU A 285 -20.89 20.79 10.43
CA LEU A 285 -21.39 21.79 9.48
C LEU A 285 -22.49 22.66 10.07
N TYR A 286 -23.42 22.10 10.86
CA TYR A 286 -24.42 22.89 11.60
C TYR A 286 -23.78 23.94 12.53
N GLN A 287 -22.70 23.58 13.22
CA GLN A 287 -22.00 24.48 14.13
C GLN A 287 -21.21 25.54 13.36
N ILE A 288 -20.61 25.17 12.23
CA ILE A 288 -19.89 26.10 11.34
C ILE A 288 -20.86 27.13 10.73
N ALA A 289 -22.05 26.70 10.32
CA ALA A 289 -23.09 27.62 9.84
C ALA A 289 -23.50 28.63 10.93
N GLN A 290 -23.71 28.17 12.16
CA GLN A 290 -24.08 29.04 13.29
C GLN A 290 -22.99 30.04 13.66
N ALA A 291 -21.71 29.72 13.41
CA ALA A 291 -20.60 30.64 13.65
C ALA A 291 -20.65 31.89 12.77
N ASN A 292 -21.39 31.87 11.65
CA ASN A 292 -21.49 32.96 10.67
C ASN A 292 -20.10 33.52 10.33
N ARG A 293 -19.23 32.63 9.83
CA ARG A 293 -17.89 32.98 9.35
C ARG A 293 -17.68 32.41 7.94
N PRO A 294 -16.85 33.08 7.12
CA PRO A 294 -16.57 32.63 5.78
C PRO A 294 -15.66 31.39 5.81
N VAL A 295 -16.24 30.25 5.45
CA VAL A 295 -15.49 29.01 5.15
C VAL A 295 -15.98 28.52 3.80
N VAL A 296 -15.06 28.15 2.91
CA VAL A 296 -15.40 27.55 1.62
C VAL A 296 -15.05 26.07 1.62
N PHE A 297 -16.06 25.23 1.42
CA PHE A 297 -15.91 23.80 1.21
C PHE A 297 -15.99 23.52 -0.29
N HIS A 298 -14.89 23.07 -0.89
CA HIS A 298 -14.89 22.54 -2.23
C HIS A 298 -15.07 21.03 -2.17
N VAL A 299 -16.13 20.54 -2.82
CA VAL A 299 -16.59 19.17 -2.69
C VAL A 299 -16.72 18.51 -4.06
N THR A 300 -15.94 17.48 -4.31
CA THR A 300 -16.15 16.59 -5.46
C THR A 300 -17.25 15.59 -5.13
N ALA A 301 -18.35 15.66 -5.87
CA ALA A 301 -19.48 14.74 -5.76
C ALA A 301 -19.17 13.44 -6.50
N GLU A 302 -18.87 12.39 -5.76
CA GLU A 302 -18.65 11.03 -6.26
C GLU A 302 -19.35 10.01 -5.36
N SER A 303 -19.73 8.87 -5.94
CA SER A 303 -20.34 7.74 -5.22
C SER A 303 -19.85 6.45 -5.84
N VAL A 304 -20.00 5.34 -5.11
CA VAL A 304 -19.51 4.03 -5.51
C VAL A 304 -20.64 3.01 -5.41
N ASP A 305 -20.85 2.23 -6.47
CA ASP A 305 -21.87 1.17 -6.48
C ASP A 305 -21.41 -0.12 -5.79
N SER A 306 -22.30 -1.12 -5.68
CA SER A 306 -21.99 -2.42 -5.07
C SER A 306 -20.92 -3.21 -5.83
N ASN A 307 -20.70 -2.90 -7.11
CA ASN A 307 -19.68 -3.50 -7.96
C ASN A 307 -18.39 -2.66 -7.98
N LEU A 308 -18.28 -1.68 -7.08
CA LEU A 308 -17.13 -0.79 -6.95
C LEU A 308 -16.83 0.01 -8.24
N ASN A 309 -17.86 0.32 -9.03
CA ASN A 309 -17.79 1.30 -10.10
C ASN A 309 -17.98 2.70 -9.52
N VAL A 310 -17.24 3.67 -10.05
CA VAL A 310 -17.44 5.07 -9.69
C VAL A 310 -18.67 5.59 -10.43
N LEU A 311 -19.71 5.96 -9.69
CA LEU A 311 -20.93 6.53 -10.23
C LEU A 311 -20.68 7.98 -10.64
N ARG A 312 -20.93 8.28 -11.90
CA ARG A 312 -20.82 9.64 -12.45
C ARG A 312 -21.97 10.50 -11.95
N GLY A 313 -21.65 11.71 -11.48
CA GLY A 313 -22.66 12.71 -11.22
C GLY A 313 -23.67 12.32 -10.15
N ASP A 314 -23.27 11.54 -9.14
CA ASP A 314 -24.11 11.27 -7.96
C ASP A 314 -23.84 12.30 -6.87
N TYR A 315 -24.86 13.11 -6.57
CA TYR A 315 -24.81 14.19 -5.59
C TYR A 315 -25.57 13.80 -4.31
N SER A 316 -26.01 12.53 -4.18
CA SER A 316 -26.78 12.06 -3.02
C SER A 316 -26.10 12.40 -1.70
N ASP A 317 -24.81 12.09 -1.58
CA ASP A 317 -24.00 12.28 -0.37
C ASP A 317 -23.86 13.75 0.04
N VAL A 318 -23.58 14.65 -0.91
CA VAL A 318 -23.39 16.08 -0.60
C VAL A 318 -24.73 16.78 -0.31
N LEU A 319 -25.83 16.29 -0.88
CA LEU A 319 -27.18 16.80 -0.64
C LEU A 319 -27.78 16.34 0.70
N VAL A 320 -27.14 15.40 1.41
CA VAL A 320 -27.46 15.08 2.82
C VAL A 320 -27.23 16.31 3.72
N ALA A 321 -26.21 17.12 3.40
CA ALA A 321 -25.86 18.31 4.18
C ALA A 321 -26.68 19.57 3.82
N ARG A 322 -27.68 19.48 2.93
CA ARG A 322 -28.41 20.67 2.42
C ARG A 322 -29.14 21.49 3.50
N GLU A 323 -29.51 20.85 4.61
CA GLU A 323 -30.26 21.49 5.71
C GLU A 323 -29.32 22.08 6.78
N THR A 324 -28.00 22.02 6.58
CA THR A 324 -27.00 22.52 7.56
C THR A 324 -27.00 24.05 7.69
N GLY A 325 -27.62 24.77 6.75
CA GLY A 325 -27.63 26.24 6.69
C GLY A 325 -26.46 26.83 5.90
N LEU A 326 -25.60 26.01 5.29
CA LEU A 326 -24.56 26.48 4.38
C LEU A 326 -25.15 26.82 3.00
N LEU A 327 -24.49 27.74 2.30
CA LEU A 327 -24.81 28.11 0.92
C LEU A 327 -24.32 27.04 -0.05
N TYR A 328 -25.05 26.78 -1.14
CA TYR A 328 -24.67 25.77 -2.13
C TYR A 328 -24.52 26.37 -3.51
N LEU A 329 -23.31 26.29 -4.06
CA LEU A 329 -22.98 26.66 -5.43
C LEU A 329 -22.54 25.42 -6.22
N ALA A 330 -23.05 25.26 -7.43
CA ALA A 330 -22.68 24.15 -8.32
C ALA A 330 -21.92 24.65 -9.56
N SER A 331 -20.92 23.88 -9.98
CA SER A 331 -20.22 24.06 -11.26
C SER A 331 -20.32 22.82 -12.13
N ASN A 332 -20.41 23.01 -13.44
CA ASN A 332 -20.68 21.94 -14.39
C ASN A 332 -19.53 21.70 -15.37
N SER A 333 -18.72 22.73 -15.68
CA SER A 333 -17.53 22.62 -16.54
C SER A 333 -16.24 23.00 -15.80
N VAL A 334 -15.06 22.74 -16.38
CA VAL A 334 -13.77 23.11 -15.78
C VAL A 334 -13.64 24.64 -15.64
N GLN A 335 -14.12 25.39 -16.64
CA GLN A 335 -14.18 26.86 -16.57
C GLN A 335 -15.12 27.35 -15.46
N GLU A 336 -16.28 26.70 -15.30
CA GLU A 336 -17.18 27.00 -14.19
C GLU A 336 -16.57 26.60 -12.85
N ALA A 337 -15.85 25.48 -12.75
CA ALA A 337 -15.21 25.07 -11.50
C ALA A 337 -14.22 26.14 -11.02
N TYR A 338 -13.47 26.75 -11.93
CA TYR A 338 -12.64 27.93 -11.63
C TYR A 338 -13.49 29.15 -11.22
N ASN A 339 -14.43 29.57 -12.07
CA ASN A 339 -15.23 30.79 -11.86
C ASN A 339 -16.07 30.72 -10.58
N ILE A 340 -16.80 29.61 -10.37
CA ILE A 340 -17.63 29.37 -9.20
C ILE A 340 -16.77 29.22 -7.94
N SER A 341 -15.53 28.72 -8.02
CA SER A 341 -14.63 28.75 -6.85
C SER A 341 -14.28 30.19 -6.44
N VAL A 342 -14.06 31.09 -7.41
CA VAL A 342 -13.86 32.51 -7.13
C VAL A 342 -15.12 33.13 -6.54
N LEU A 343 -16.29 32.83 -7.11
CA LEU A 343 -17.58 33.29 -6.59
C LEU A 343 -17.86 32.74 -5.19
N ALA A 344 -17.52 31.49 -4.89
CA ALA A 344 -17.73 30.90 -3.57
C ALA A 344 -16.95 31.64 -2.48
N HIS A 345 -15.69 32.00 -2.75
CA HIS A 345 -14.90 32.83 -1.85
C HIS A 345 -15.45 34.25 -1.73
N ALA A 346 -15.86 34.86 -2.85
CA ALA A 346 -16.44 36.20 -2.85
C ALA A 346 -17.79 36.26 -2.11
N VAL A 347 -18.65 35.25 -2.31
CA VAL A 347 -19.94 35.11 -1.62
C VAL A 347 -19.72 34.84 -0.14
N ALA A 348 -18.81 33.92 0.23
CA ALA A 348 -18.50 33.67 1.63
C ALA A 348 -18.01 34.94 2.33
N ALA A 349 -17.07 35.67 1.70
CA ALA A 349 -16.54 36.91 2.23
C ALA A 349 -17.58 38.04 2.30
N GLY A 350 -18.42 38.19 1.27
CA GLY A 350 -19.41 39.26 1.15
C GLY A 350 -20.71 39.01 1.92
N THR A 351 -21.03 37.77 2.29
CA THR A 351 -22.22 37.44 3.11
C THR A 351 -21.84 37.05 4.54
N ASN A 352 -20.56 36.81 4.80
CA ASN A 352 -20.05 36.27 6.06
C ASN A 352 -20.68 34.91 6.43
N GLN A 353 -21.14 34.16 5.42
CA GLN A 353 -21.68 32.80 5.55
C GLN A 353 -20.74 31.77 4.91
N SER A 354 -20.85 30.52 5.35
CA SER A 354 -20.06 29.41 4.78
C SER A 354 -20.71 28.86 3.51
N VAL A 355 -19.89 28.48 2.53
CA VAL A 355 -20.30 28.04 1.20
C VAL A 355 -19.78 26.65 0.92
N ILE A 356 -20.62 25.77 0.40
CA ILE A 356 -20.28 24.52 -0.25
C ILE A 356 -20.30 24.75 -1.77
N HIS A 357 -19.13 24.73 -2.39
CA HIS A 357 -18.96 24.63 -3.84
C HIS A 357 -18.89 23.15 -4.22
N VAL A 358 -19.89 22.67 -4.94
CA VAL A 358 -19.97 21.29 -5.44
C VAL A 358 -19.61 21.25 -6.93
N LEU A 359 -18.81 20.25 -7.30
CA LEU A 359 -18.53 19.89 -8.68
C LEU A 359 -18.63 18.37 -8.85
N ASP A 360 -18.84 17.89 -10.08
CA ASP A 360 -18.83 16.46 -10.37
C ASP A 360 -17.42 15.87 -10.15
N GLY A 361 -17.35 14.82 -9.33
CA GLY A 361 -16.12 14.17 -8.90
C GLY A 361 -15.50 13.20 -9.89
N VAL A 362 -16.20 12.90 -11.00
CA VAL A 362 -15.71 11.95 -12.02
C VAL A 362 -15.37 12.65 -13.33
N GLN A 363 -16.30 13.42 -13.90
CA GLN A 363 -16.10 14.06 -15.20
C GLN A 363 -15.42 15.42 -15.03
N THR A 364 -16.06 16.36 -14.35
CA THR A 364 -15.57 17.75 -14.29
C THR A 364 -14.26 17.87 -13.52
N SER A 365 -14.10 17.15 -12.41
CA SER A 365 -12.89 17.15 -11.57
C SER A 365 -11.62 16.70 -12.33
N GLN A 366 -11.72 15.62 -13.11
CA GLN A 366 -10.59 14.96 -13.78
C GLN A 366 -10.39 15.44 -15.22
N GLN A 367 -11.43 16.00 -15.84
CA GLN A 367 -11.33 16.58 -17.18
C GLN A 367 -10.33 17.74 -17.18
N VAL A 368 -9.49 17.75 -18.19
CA VAL A 368 -8.51 18.80 -18.46
C VAL A 368 -9.02 19.66 -19.61
N GLU A 369 -9.08 20.97 -19.41
CA GLU A 369 -9.59 21.90 -20.41
C GLU A 369 -8.76 23.19 -20.44
N ALA A 370 -8.65 23.78 -21.63
CA ALA A 370 -8.06 25.09 -21.80
C ALA A 370 -9.04 26.17 -21.30
N ILE A 371 -8.79 26.72 -20.11
CA ILE A 371 -9.65 27.74 -19.47
C ILE A 371 -9.01 29.12 -19.46
N LYS A 372 -9.85 30.15 -19.34
CA LYS A 372 -9.42 31.53 -19.08
C LYS A 372 -9.27 31.73 -17.58
N THR A 373 -8.09 32.17 -17.16
CA THR A 373 -7.77 32.48 -15.77
C THR A 373 -7.50 33.97 -15.58
N VAL A 374 -7.58 34.41 -14.33
CA VAL A 374 -7.31 35.77 -13.88
C VAL A 374 -6.10 35.71 -12.94
N GLY A 375 -5.27 36.75 -12.95
CA GLY A 375 -4.09 36.82 -12.08
C GLY A 375 -4.46 36.85 -10.59
N ASP A 376 -3.74 36.08 -9.80
CA ASP A 376 -3.91 35.87 -8.35
C ASP A 376 -4.15 37.16 -7.55
N GLN A 377 -3.38 38.22 -7.82
CA GLN A 377 -3.51 39.50 -7.13
C GLN A 377 -4.86 40.19 -7.40
N ALA A 378 -5.39 40.06 -8.62
CA ALA A 378 -6.70 40.60 -8.95
C ALA A 378 -7.84 39.81 -8.27
N LEU A 379 -7.69 38.48 -8.15
CA LEU A 379 -8.63 37.64 -7.40
C LEU A 379 -8.68 38.04 -5.92
N ALA A 380 -7.52 38.15 -5.27
CA ALA A 380 -7.42 38.53 -3.86
C ALA A 380 -7.97 39.95 -3.62
N ALA A 381 -7.69 40.90 -4.52
CA ALA A 381 -8.23 42.25 -4.45
C ALA A 381 -9.76 42.26 -4.55
N PHE A 382 -10.33 41.46 -5.44
CA PHE A 382 -11.78 41.33 -5.60
C PHE A 382 -12.45 40.73 -4.36
N VAL A 383 -11.95 39.61 -3.82
CA VAL A 383 -12.53 39.00 -2.60
C VAL A 383 -12.43 39.94 -1.40
N LYS A 384 -11.32 40.68 -1.25
CA LYS A 384 -11.15 41.70 -0.22
C LYS A 384 -12.06 42.92 -0.40
N GLN A 385 -12.47 43.23 -1.63
CA GLN A 385 -13.47 44.25 -1.91
C GLN A 385 -14.86 43.76 -1.48
N GLU A 386 -15.23 42.53 -1.81
CA GLU A 386 -16.51 41.94 -1.41
C GLU A 386 -16.63 41.80 0.11
N GLN A 387 -15.54 41.43 0.80
CA GLN A 387 -15.48 41.44 2.27
C GLN A 387 -15.76 42.83 2.88
N ARG A 388 -15.31 43.90 2.23
CA ARG A 388 -15.56 45.29 2.68
C ARG A 388 -17.00 45.73 2.38
N ASN A 389 -17.60 45.16 1.35
CA ASN A 389 -18.98 45.41 0.94
C ASN A 389 -19.95 44.41 1.59
N ALA A 390 -19.58 43.81 2.74
CA ALA A 390 -20.35 42.74 3.34
C ALA A 390 -21.83 43.14 3.55
N VAL A 391 -22.74 42.27 3.11
CA VAL A 391 -24.18 42.48 3.12
C VAL A 391 -24.80 41.67 4.25
N VAL A 392 -25.66 42.33 5.03
CA VAL A 392 -26.53 41.66 6.02
C VAL A 392 -27.92 41.55 5.42
N ALA A 393 -28.29 40.37 4.94
CA ALA A 393 -29.63 40.10 4.41
C ALA A 393 -30.64 39.87 5.54
N GLN A 394 -31.88 40.31 5.34
CA GLN A 394 -32.96 40.16 6.33
C GLN A 394 -33.69 38.82 6.20
N ASP A 395 -33.75 38.27 4.99
CA ASP A 395 -34.37 36.99 4.66
C ASP A 395 -33.62 36.30 3.51
N GLU A 396 -34.05 35.09 3.15
CA GLU A 396 -33.44 34.28 2.10
C GLU A 396 -33.55 34.92 0.71
N GLU A 397 -34.65 35.62 0.42
CA GLU A 397 -34.87 36.26 -0.87
C GLU A 397 -33.91 37.44 -1.08
N ALA A 398 -33.74 38.28 -0.05
CA ALA A 398 -32.77 39.37 -0.04
C ALA A 398 -31.33 38.85 -0.09
N LEU A 399 -31.05 37.69 0.52
CA LEU A 399 -29.75 37.04 0.46
C LEU A 399 -29.42 36.58 -0.97
N VAL A 400 -30.37 35.96 -1.67
CA VAL A 400 -30.19 35.59 -3.09
C VAL A 400 -29.94 36.82 -3.96
N SER A 401 -30.70 37.91 -3.78
CA SER A 401 -30.46 39.15 -4.51
C SER A 401 -29.08 39.77 -4.21
N ALA A 402 -28.60 39.67 -2.97
CA ALA A 402 -27.25 40.12 -2.62
C ALA A 402 -26.17 39.27 -3.31
N ILE A 403 -26.36 37.94 -3.37
CA ILE A 403 -25.47 37.01 -4.05
C ILE A 403 -25.45 37.30 -5.57
N GLU A 404 -26.59 37.51 -6.21
CA GLU A 404 -26.62 37.89 -7.63
C GLU A 404 -25.91 39.23 -7.89
N GLY A 405 -25.98 40.18 -6.94
CA GLY A 405 -25.20 41.41 -7.01
C GLY A 405 -23.69 41.18 -6.99
N ILE A 406 -23.21 40.17 -6.24
CA ILE A 406 -21.80 39.74 -6.26
C ILE A 406 -21.46 39.12 -7.61
N PHE A 407 -22.35 38.27 -8.16
CA PHE A 407 -22.16 37.66 -9.50
C PHE A 407 -22.04 38.73 -10.59
N ASP A 408 -22.91 39.75 -10.56
CA ASP A 408 -22.90 40.84 -11.53
C ASP A 408 -21.58 41.63 -11.48
N ARG A 409 -21.02 41.88 -10.29
CA ARG A 409 -19.70 42.52 -10.15
C ARG A 409 -18.55 41.63 -10.62
N ALA A 410 -18.61 40.33 -10.31
CA ALA A 410 -17.62 39.36 -10.73
C ALA A 410 -17.60 39.16 -12.26
N SER A 411 -18.70 39.43 -12.96
CA SER A 411 -18.80 39.28 -14.41
C SER A 411 -17.76 40.10 -15.18
N VAL A 412 -17.38 41.27 -14.65
CA VAL A 412 -16.34 42.14 -15.23
C VAL A 412 -14.96 41.47 -15.15
N LEU A 413 -14.68 40.76 -14.06
CA LEU A 413 -13.41 40.09 -13.80
C LEU A 413 -13.31 38.76 -14.58
N LEU A 414 -14.37 37.94 -14.50
CA LEU A 414 -14.39 36.59 -15.03
C LEU A 414 -14.78 36.55 -16.52
N GLY A 415 -15.45 37.59 -17.02
CA GLY A 415 -15.97 37.64 -18.39
C GLY A 415 -17.20 36.78 -18.63
N HIS A 416 -17.84 36.28 -17.56
CA HIS A 416 -19.04 35.45 -17.60
C HIS A 416 -20.08 36.00 -16.61
N THR A 417 -21.34 36.09 -17.05
CA THR A 417 -22.46 36.49 -16.19
C THR A 417 -23.13 35.24 -15.65
N TYR A 418 -23.28 35.18 -14.33
CA TYR A 418 -23.97 34.09 -13.64
C TYR A 418 -25.26 34.61 -12.98
N LYS A 419 -26.29 33.76 -12.89
CA LYS A 419 -27.49 33.98 -12.07
C LYS A 419 -27.78 32.77 -11.20
N ALA A 420 -28.59 32.94 -10.16
CA ALA A 420 -28.96 31.84 -9.27
C ALA A 420 -29.65 30.69 -10.05
N PHE A 421 -30.55 31.06 -10.96
CA PHE A 421 -31.27 30.18 -11.87
C PHE A 421 -31.13 30.72 -13.30
N GLU A 422 -30.48 29.98 -14.20
CA GLU A 422 -30.30 30.44 -15.59
C GLU A 422 -31.11 29.56 -16.53
N TYR A 423 -32.01 30.22 -17.25
CA TYR A 423 -32.87 29.64 -18.27
C TYR A 423 -32.23 29.79 -19.66
N SER A 424 -32.29 28.73 -20.45
CA SER A 424 -31.90 28.70 -21.85
C SER A 424 -32.99 28.01 -22.68
N GLY A 425 -33.44 28.66 -23.75
CA GLY A 425 -34.48 28.11 -24.63
C GLY A 425 -35.50 29.15 -25.11
N PRO A 426 -36.54 28.72 -25.83
CA PRO A 426 -37.58 29.60 -26.38
C PRO A 426 -38.35 30.34 -25.27
N LYS A 427 -38.74 31.60 -25.51
CA LYS A 427 -39.56 32.37 -24.54
C LYS A 427 -40.99 31.85 -24.40
N ASP A 428 -41.46 31.08 -25.38
CA ASP A 428 -42.78 30.45 -25.44
C ASP A 428 -42.73 28.96 -25.11
N ALA A 429 -41.69 28.50 -24.39
CA ALA A 429 -41.56 27.10 -24.01
C ALA A 429 -42.78 26.60 -23.22
N GLU A 430 -43.27 25.43 -23.58
CA GLU A 430 -44.38 24.73 -22.90
C GLU A 430 -43.86 23.65 -21.95
N THR A 431 -42.64 23.17 -22.17
CA THR A 431 -41.95 22.21 -21.29
C THR A 431 -40.63 22.80 -20.83
N VAL A 432 -40.34 22.76 -19.54
CA VAL A 432 -39.06 23.20 -18.97
C VAL A 432 -38.39 22.02 -18.26
N VAL A 433 -37.15 21.73 -18.63
CA VAL A 433 -36.31 20.73 -17.97
C VAL A 433 -35.44 21.46 -16.94
N VAL A 434 -35.65 21.17 -15.66
CA VAL A 434 -34.85 21.71 -14.56
C VAL A 434 -33.71 20.72 -14.29
N VAL A 435 -32.48 21.21 -14.32
CA VAL A 435 -31.26 20.40 -14.16
C VAL A 435 -30.36 20.96 -13.07
N TYR A 436 -29.57 20.08 -12.46
CA TYR A 436 -28.55 20.43 -11.47
C TYR A 436 -27.31 19.56 -11.69
N GLY A 437 -26.12 20.15 -11.55
CA GLY A 437 -24.86 19.45 -11.77
C GLY A 437 -24.69 19.00 -13.24
N PRO A 438 -24.12 17.81 -13.50
CA PRO A 438 -23.60 17.43 -14.83
C PRO A 438 -24.67 17.35 -15.93
N ALA A 439 -25.96 17.18 -15.61
CA ALA A 439 -27.04 17.25 -16.59
C ALA A 439 -27.08 18.58 -17.34
N ALA A 440 -26.59 19.66 -16.73
CA ALA A 440 -26.50 20.96 -17.36
C ALA A 440 -25.61 20.97 -18.61
N ASN A 441 -24.56 20.15 -18.66
CA ASN A 441 -23.60 20.11 -19.78
C ASN A 441 -24.20 19.51 -21.06
N VAL A 442 -25.24 18.68 -20.92
CA VAL A 442 -25.84 17.95 -22.04
C VAL A 442 -27.26 18.42 -22.35
N ALA A 443 -27.90 19.14 -21.42
CA ALA A 443 -29.24 19.69 -21.57
C ALA A 443 -29.20 21.03 -22.34
N HIS A 444 -28.79 20.98 -23.60
CA HIS A 444 -28.85 22.12 -24.52
C HIS A 444 -29.71 21.78 -25.73
N HIS A 445 -30.44 22.74 -26.29
CA HIS A 445 -31.21 22.58 -27.55
C HIS A 445 -32.03 21.27 -27.63
N LEU A 446 -32.98 21.09 -26.70
CA LEU A 446 -33.77 19.86 -26.58
C LEU A 446 -34.94 19.75 -27.57
N GLY A 447 -35.25 20.82 -28.31
CA GLY A 447 -36.27 20.86 -29.35
C GLY A 447 -37.16 22.09 -29.24
N ASP A 448 -38.16 22.18 -30.13
CA ASP A 448 -39.08 23.31 -30.18
C ASP A 448 -39.98 23.36 -28.94
N LYS A 449 -40.15 24.57 -28.38
CA LYS A 449 -40.91 24.84 -27.15
C LYS A 449 -40.44 24.07 -25.90
N ILE A 450 -39.18 23.62 -25.88
CA ILE A 450 -38.55 23.00 -24.72
C ILE A 450 -37.43 23.92 -24.24
N GLY A 451 -37.52 24.37 -23.00
CA GLY A 451 -36.49 25.14 -22.31
C GLY A 451 -35.73 24.32 -21.28
N VAL A 452 -34.55 24.78 -20.90
CA VAL A 452 -33.73 24.19 -19.85
C VAL A 452 -33.39 25.26 -18.82
N LEU A 453 -33.65 24.96 -17.54
CA LEU A 453 -33.26 25.80 -16.41
C LEU A 453 -32.21 25.06 -15.59
N ASN A 454 -31.01 25.63 -15.50
CA ASN A 454 -29.94 25.08 -14.67
C ASN A 454 -29.86 25.85 -13.33
N ILE A 455 -29.74 25.13 -12.22
CA ILE A 455 -29.65 25.67 -10.86
C ILE A 455 -28.17 25.86 -10.50
N ARG A 456 -27.73 27.10 -10.27
CA ARG A 456 -26.35 27.42 -9.85
C ARG A 456 -26.26 27.61 -8.34
N LEU A 457 -27.23 28.32 -7.77
CA LEU A 457 -27.37 28.54 -6.33
C LEU A 457 -28.54 27.68 -5.83
N TYR A 458 -28.24 26.58 -5.15
CA TYR A 458 -29.26 25.66 -4.63
C TYR A 458 -29.75 26.04 -3.22
N ARG A 459 -28.85 26.59 -2.40
CA ARG A 459 -29.17 27.10 -1.05
C ARG A 459 -28.52 28.48 -0.84
N PRO A 460 -29.27 29.46 -0.30
CA PRO A 460 -30.69 29.42 0.06
C PRO A 460 -31.59 29.28 -1.17
N TRP A 461 -32.80 28.73 -0.98
CA TRP A 461 -33.74 28.53 -2.08
C TRP A 461 -34.70 29.72 -2.19
N SER A 462 -34.56 30.52 -3.25
CA SER A 462 -35.50 31.62 -3.53
C SER A 462 -36.61 31.16 -4.47
N PHE A 463 -37.83 31.13 -3.94
CA PHE A 463 -39.04 30.88 -4.72
C PHE A 463 -39.24 31.95 -5.79
N SER A 464 -38.99 33.22 -5.45
CA SER A 464 -39.27 34.32 -6.38
C SER A 464 -38.30 34.36 -7.56
N HIS A 465 -37.00 34.14 -7.33
CA HIS A 465 -35.99 34.13 -8.39
C HIS A 465 -36.17 32.89 -9.28
N PHE A 466 -36.49 31.73 -8.70
CA PHE A 466 -36.78 30.52 -9.47
C PHE A 466 -37.96 30.71 -10.42
N LEU A 467 -39.11 31.19 -9.93
CA LEU A 467 -40.29 31.37 -10.76
C LEU A 467 -40.12 32.47 -11.83
N LYS A 468 -39.38 33.54 -11.52
CA LYS A 468 -39.05 34.60 -12.49
C LYS A 468 -38.21 34.11 -13.67
N ALA A 469 -37.36 33.11 -13.45
CA ALA A 469 -36.53 32.53 -14.50
C ALA A 469 -37.32 31.64 -15.47
N ILE A 470 -38.51 31.18 -15.08
CA ILE A 470 -39.34 30.26 -15.87
C ILE A 470 -40.34 31.03 -16.75
N PRO A 471 -40.46 30.70 -18.05
CA PRO A 471 -41.48 31.28 -18.92
C PRO A 471 -42.91 31.03 -18.42
N THR A 472 -43.76 32.07 -18.43
CA THR A 472 -45.16 31.97 -17.99
C THR A 472 -46.03 31.04 -18.86
N SER A 473 -45.54 30.65 -20.05
CA SER A 473 -46.16 29.68 -20.96
C SER A 473 -45.98 28.22 -20.55
N THR A 474 -45.16 27.96 -19.52
CA THR A 474 -44.80 26.60 -19.08
C THR A 474 -46.03 25.81 -18.62
N LYS A 475 -46.17 24.58 -19.11
CA LYS A 475 -47.25 23.64 -18.76
C LYS A 475 -46.71 22.37 -18.10
N ASN A 476 -45.50 21.95 -18.45
CA ASN A 476 -44.85 20.76 -17.90
C ASN A 476 -43.45 21.11 -17.42
N VAL A 477 -43.06 20.58 -16.28
CA VAL A 477 -41.73 20.72 -15.70
C VAL A 477 -41.16 19.34 -15.43
N ILE A 478 -39.95 19.08 -15.90
CA ILE A 478 -39.25 17.82 -15.71
C ILE A 478 -38.02 18.13 -14.89
N VAL A 479 -37.97 17.65 -13.65
CA VAL A 479 -36.81 17.82 -12.77
C VAL A 479 -35.90 16.63 -12.96
N VAL A 480 -34.71 16.88 -13.51
CA VAL A 480 -33.67 15.87 -13.74
C VAL A 480 -32.61 16.07 -12.68
N GLU A 481 -32.64 15.25 -11.62
CA GLU A 481 -31.78 15.41 -10.46
C GLU A 481 -30.76 14.27 -10.25
N PRO A 482 -29.50 14.62 -9.89
CA PRO A 482 -28.37 13.70 -9.71
C PRO A 482 -28.41 12.94 -8.37
N VAL A 483 -29.45 12.15 -8.11
CA VAL A 483 -29.57 11.37 -6.86
C VAL A 483 -29.93 9.91 -7.14
N ALA A 484 -29.58 9.04 -6.20
CA ALA A 484 -29.89 7.63 -6.25
C ALA A 484 -31.40 7.40 -6.49
N ASN A 485 -31.72 6.45 -7.38
CA ASN A 485 -33.10 6.11 -7.74
C ASN A 485 -33.81 5.39 -6.58
N THR A 486 -34.40 6.17 -5.68
CA THR A 486 -35.18 5.70 -4.52
C THR A 486 -36.68 5.88 -4.74
N ALA A 487 -37.50 5.18 -3.95
CA ALA A 487 -38.96 5.29 -4.02
C ALA A 487 -39.49 6.67 -3.57
N ALA A 488 -38.76 7.40 -2.73
CA ALA A 488 -39.14 8.72 -2.20
C ALA A 488 -38.66 9.83 -3.12
N HIS A 489 -39.46 10.86 -3.39
CA HIS A 489 -39.06 11.99 -4.25
C HIS A 489 -37.73 12.64 -3.88
N GLY A 490 -36.99 13.12 -4.87
CA GLY A 490 -35.69 13.76 -4.65
C GLY A 490 -35.81 15.19 -4.12
N PRO A 491 -34.76 15.72 -3.44
CA PRO A 491 -34.83 17.00 -2.75
C PRO A 491 -35.05 18.19 -3.70
N ILE A 492 -34.47 18.18 -4.89
CA ILE A 492 -34.62 19.29 -5.84
C ILE A 492 -36.04 19.28 -6.41
N PHE A 493 -36.60 18.10 -6.71
CA PHE A 493 -37.99 17.99 -7.12
C PHE A 493 -38.94 18.57 -6.06
N LEU A 494 -38.70 18.31 -4.78
CA LEU A 494 -39.54 18.83 -3.70
C LEU A 494 -39.52 20.38 -3.66
N ASP A 495 -38.34 20.99 -3.76
CA ASP A 495 -38.19 22.46 -3.78
C ASP A 495 -38.86 23.09 -5.01
N VAL A 496 -38.66 22.48 -6.18
CA VAL A 496 -39.29 22.91 -7.45
C VAL A 496 -40.81 22.78 -7.37
N SER A 497 -41.31 21.65 -6.91
CA SER A 497 -42.75 21.37 -6.79
C SER A 497 -43.44 22.32 -5.82
N ALA A 498 -42.80 22.59 -4.68
CA ALA A 498 -43.25 23.56 -3.69
C ALA A 498 -43.31 24.98 -4.28
N SER A 499 -42.34 25.35 -5.12
CA SER A 499 -42.28 26.68 -5.73
C SER A 499 -43.51 26.99 -6.59
N PHE A 500 -44.03 26.00 -7.31
CA PHE A 500 -45.23 26.19 -8.13
C PHE A 500 -46.54 26.40 -7.34
N ASN A 501 -46.51 26.35 -6.00
CA ASN A 501 -47.63 26.86 -5.18
C ASN A 501 -47.82 28.37 -5.33
N LEU A 502 -46.76 29.13 -5.68
CA LEU A 502 -46.78 30.59 -5.87
C LEU A 502 -46.86 30.99 -7.36
N TRP A 503 -47.19 30.05 -8.24
CA TRP A 503 -47.20 30.28 -9.69
C TRP A 503 -48.32 31.24 -10.11
N THR A 504 -47.96 32.22 -10.94
CA THR A 504 -48.89 33.24 -11.45
C THR A 504 -49.24 33.05 -12.93
N GLY A 505 -48.74 31.99 -13.59
CA GLY A 505 -49.11 31.67 -14.96
C GLY A 505 -50.52 31.08 -15.07
N ALA A 506 -51.05 31.02 -16.30
CA ALA A 506 -52.45 30.66 -16.54
C ALA A 506 -52.86 29.28 -16.00
N HIS A 507 -51.92 28.32 -15.97
CA HIS A 507 -52.12 26.98 -15.42
C HIS A 507 -50.91 26.60 -14.58
N ARG A 508 -51.15 25.94 -13.44
CA ARG A 508 -50.06 25.36 -12.64
C ARG A 508 -49.40 24.22 -13.44
N PRO A 509 -48.08 24.25 -13.67
CA PRO A 509 -47.41 23.20 -14.42
C PRO A 509 -47.45 21.85 -13.70
N THR A 510 -47.52 20.77 -14.47
CA THR A 510 -47.29 19.42 -13.94
C THR A 510 -45.80 19.21 -13.74
N VAL A 511 -45.38 18.87 -12.52
CA VAL A 511 -43.97 18.63 -12.18
C VAL A 511 -43.71 17.12 -12.16
N THR A 512 -42.71 16.66 -12.90
CA THR A 512 -42.30 15.26 -13.00
C THR A 512 -40.91 15.08 -12.40
N ASP A 513 -40.78 14.11 -11.50
CA ASP A 513 -39.50 13.72 -10.87
C ASP A 513 -38.76 12.72 -11.78
N VAL A 514 -37.51 13.03 -12.12
CA VAL A 514 -36.62 12.14 -12.85
C VAL A 514 -35.26 12.13 -12.16
N LYS A 515 -34.91 10.97 -11.60
CA LYS A 515 -33.62 10.76 -10.95
C LYS A 515 -32.68 10.01 -11.87
N TYR A 516 -31.45 10.47 -11.93
CA TYR A 516 -30.37 9.78 -12.62
C TYR A 516 -29.21 9.59 -11.64
N GLY A 517 -28.67 8.37 -11.55
CA GLY A 517 -27.63 8.07 -10.56
C GLY A 517 -27.25 6.60 -10.37
N LEU A 518 -28.02 5.62 -10.88
CA LEU A 518 -27.75 4.19 -10.63
C LEU A 518 -27.70 3.29 -11.86
N HIS A 519 -27.84 3.82 -13.07
CA HIS A 519 -28.15 2.98 -14.25
C HIS A 519 -27.07 2.90 -15.32
N GLY A 520 -25.86 3.43 -15.11
CA GLY A 520 -24.78 3.32 -16.10
C GLY A 520 -25.10 3.91 -17.49
N ALA A 521 -26.29 4.53 -17.65
CA ALA A 521 -26.69 5.21 -18.86
C ALA A 521 -25.86 6.48 -18.95
N SER A 522 -25.03 6.56 -19.99
CA SER A 522 -24.31 7.79 -20.36
C SER A 522 -25.33 8.92 -20.46
N LEU A 523 -25.22 9.92 -19.58
CA LEU A 523 -26.11 11.07 -19.54
C LEU A 523 -25.87 11.90 -20.80
N THR A 524 -26.59 11.58 -21.87
CA THR A 524 -26.43 12.21 -23.19
C THR A 524 -27.60 13.13 -23.50
N GLN A 525 -27.37 14.11 -24.38
CA GLN A 525 -28.44 14.98 -24.89
C GLN A 525 -29.59 14.16 -25.50
N SER A 526 -29.26 13.07 -26.19
CA SER A 526 -30.21 12.19 -26.87
C SER A 526 -31.05 11.39 -25.87
N TRP A 527 -30.46 10.96 -24.76
CA TRP A 527 -31.19 10.37 -23.64
C TRP A 527 -32.18 11.38 -23.05
N ILE A 528 -31.77 12.63 -22.81
CA ILE A 528 -32.67 13.68 -22.30
C ILE A 528 -33.81 13.98 -23.30
N LYS A 529 -33.53 14.02 -24.62
CA LYS A 529 -34.57 14.20 -25.64
C LYS A 529 -35.59 13.06 -25.61
N ALA A 530 -35.13 11.81 -25.51
CA ALA A 530 -36.01 10.65 -25.42
C ALA A 530 -36.84 10.65 -24.13
N LEU A 531 -36.22 11.03 -23.00
CA LEU A 531 -36.92 11.25 -21.74
C LEU A 531 -38.05 12.27 -21.89
N VAL A 532 -37.75 13.45 -22.45
CA VAL A 532 -38.77 14.50 -22.66
C VAL A 532 -39.90 13.99 -23.55
N HIS A 533 -39.59 13.24 -24.60
CA HIS A 533 -40.60 12.63 -25.47
C HIS A 533 -41.48 11.62 -24.71
N GLN A 534 -40.89 10.74 -23.89
CA GLN A 534 -41.62 9.76 -23.09
C GLN A 534 -42.48 10.42 -22.00
N VAL A 535 -41.99 11.47 -21.33
CA VAL A 535 -42.78 12.22 -20.35
C VAL A 535 -44.00 12.87 -21.03
N ARG A 536 -43.82 13.45 -22.21
CA ARG A 536 -44.93 14.06 -22.98
C ARG A 536 -45.95 13.04 -23.47
N SER A 537 -45.53 11.83 -23.80
CA SER A 537 -46.43 10.77 -24.29
C SER A 537 -47.15 10.02 -23.16
N SER A 538 -46.49 9.83 -22.02
CA SER A 538 -46.99 9.02 -20.89
C SER A 538 -48.15 9.66 -20.12
N LYS A 539 -48.37 10.98 -20.21
CA LYS A 539 -49.49 11.72 -19.57
C LYS A 539 -49.72 11.34 -18.08
N GLY A 540 -48.64 11.07 -17.33
CA GLY A 540 -48.72 10.72 -15.90
C GLY A 540 -48.74 9.22 -15.58
N ALA A 541 -48.55 8.34 -16.56
CA ALA A 541 -48.23 6.92 -16.32
C ALA A 541 -46.80 6.74 -15.77
N LYS A 542 -46.51 5.60 -15.14
CA LYS A 542 -45.19 5.28 -14.57
C LYS A 542 -44.11 5.37 -15.67
N LEU A 543 -43.11 6.23 -15.45
CA LEU A 543 -41.94 6.35 -16.32
C LEU A 543 -41.07 5.12 -16.20
N ASP A 544 -40.77 4.50 -17.34
CA ASP A 544 -39.81 3.41 -17.43
C ASP A 544 -38.51 3.94 -18.01
N LEU A 545 -37.61 4.40 -17.14
CA LEU A 545 -36.30 4.93 -17.53
C LEU A 545 -35.40 3.85 -18.14
N ALA A 546 -35.61 2.57 -17.80
CA ALA A 546 -34.83 1.46 -18.33
C ALA A 546 -35.18 1.16 -19.79
N SER A 547 -36.41 1.50 -20.22
CA SER A 547 -36.84 1.40 -21.62
C SER A 547 -36.24 2.46 -22.55
N ILE A 548 -35.60 3.52 -22.00
CA ILE A 548 -34.93 4.56 -22.78
C ILE A 548 -33.59 4.04 -23.28
N VAL A 549 -33.64 3.18 -24.30
CA VAL A 549 -32.46 2.75 -25.06
C VAL A 549 -32.33 3.67 -26.27
N VAL A 550 -31.50 4.70 -26.15
CA VAL A 550 -31.24 5.62 -27.25
C VAL A 550 -29.93 5.20 -27.91
N ALA A 551 -30.01 4.79 -29.18
CA ALA A 551 -28.83 4.76 -30.02
C ALA A 551 -28.23 6.17 -30.04
N GLU A 552 -26.98 6.34 -29.60
CA GLU A 552 -26.30 7.62 -29.65
C GLU A 552 -26.30 8.12 -31.10
N PRO A 553 -27.04 9.20 -31.44
CA PRO A 553 -27.03 9.71 -32.78
C PRO A 553 -25.65 10.30 -33.06
N GLU A 554 -25.08 9.92 -34.20
CA GLU A 554 -23.80 10.41 -34.72
C GLU A 554 -23.94 11.86 -35.20
N VAL A 555 -24.08 12.81 -34.28
CA VAL A 555 -24.11 14.23 -34.66
C VAL A 555 -22.67 14.72 -34.73
N ALA A 556 -22.13 14.80 -35.95
CA ALA A 556 -20.88 15.50 -36.21
C ALA A 556 -21.07 17.00 -35.89
N GLN A 557 -20.37 17.51 -34.87
CA GLN A 557 -20.24 18.95 -34.70
C GLN A 557 -19.31 19.48 -35.80
N GLU A 558 -19.83 20.34 -36.67
CA GLU A 558 -19.03 21.10 -37.62
C GLU A 558 -18.03 21.94 -36.80
N ASP A 559 -16.73 21.63 -36.90
CA ASP A 559 -15.59 22.33 -36.22
C ASP A 559 -15.02 21.71 -34.92
N VAL A 560 -15.35 20.47 -34.55
CA VAL A 560 -14.63 19.71 -33.49
C VAL A 560 -13.91 18.49 -34.06
N ASN A 561 -12.60 18.42 -33.82
CA ASN A 561 -11.80 17.22 -34.08
C ASN A 561 -11.62 16.41 -32.80
N GLN A 562 -11.65 15.08 -32.92
CA GLN A 562 -11.48 14.18 -31.79
C GLN A 562 -10.53 13.05 -32.16
N VAL A 563 -9.61 12.75 -31.23
CA VAL A 563 -8.71 11.60 -31.29
C VAL A 563 -8.82 10.78 -29.99
N ILE A 564 -8.59 9.47 -30.07
CA ILE A 564 -8.68 8.56 -28.92
C ILE A 564 -7.33 7.85 -28.72
N PHE A 565 -6.90 7.74 -27.47
CA PHE A 565 -5.73 6.97 -27.07
C PHE A 565 -6.19 5.85 -26.15
N TRP A 566 -5.91 4.60 -26.51
CA TRP A 566 -6.11 3.42 -25.67
C TRP A 566 -4.75 3.02 -25.09
N GLU A 567 -4.51 3.47 -23.86
CA GLU A 567 -3.26 3.36 -23.12
C GLU A 567 -3.39 2.33 -21.98
N THR A 568 -2.27 1.85 -21.43
CA THR A 568 -2.24 1.02 -20.21
C THR A 568 -1.55 1.74 -19.06
N ALA A 569 -1.65 1.29 -17.81
CA ALA A 569 -0.97 1.93 -16.67
C ALA A 569 0.57 1.95 -16.78
N ALA A 570 1.16 1.03 -17.54
CA ALA A 570 2.59 1.03 -17.87
C ALA A 570 2.95 2.10 -18.92
N SER A 571 1.96 2.80 -19.45
CA SER A 571 2.12 3.74 -20.55
C SER A 571 2.70 5.08 -20.13
N THR A 572 3.43 5.63 -21.09
CA THR A 572 3.88 7.00 -21.12
C THR A 572 2.73 7.95 -21.40
N ALA A 573 2.75 9.13 -20.76
CA ALA A 573 1.75 10.21 -20.83
C ALA A 573 1.56 10.87 -22.24
N VAL A 574 1.47 10.09 -23.32
CA VAL A 574 1.45 10.56 -24.71
C VAL A 574 0.23 11.45 -24.94
N SER A 575 -0.96 10.96 -24.58
CA SER A 575 -2.22 11.70 -24.74
C SER A 575 -2.22 13.08 -24.06
N ALA A 576 -1.62 13.16 -22.87
CA ALA A 576 -1.45 14.41 -22.12
C ALA A 576 -0.51 15.40 -22.82
N HIS A 577 0.63 14.92 -23.32
CA HIS A 577 1.57 15.77 -24.07
C HIS A 577 0.99 16.24 -25.41
N VAL A 578 0.21 15.40 -26.10
CA VAL A 578 -0.51 15.80 -27.32
C VAL A 578 -1.53 16.90 -27.02
N ALA A 579 -2.31 16.78 -25.94
CA ALA A 579 -3.26 17.82 -25.55
C ALA A 579 -2.57 19.16 -25.22
N LYS A 580 -1.45 19.11 -24.49
CA LYS A 580 -0.60 20.29 -24.22
C LYS A 580 -0.05 20.90 -25.50
N HIS A 581 0.33 20.07 -26.47
CA HIS A 581 0.82 20.51 -27.75
C HIS A 581 -0.24 21.31 -28.54
N PHE A 582 -1.45 20.77 -28.68
CA PHE A 582 -2.55 21.47 -29.37
C PHE A 582 -2.88 22.82 -28.73
N GLN A 583 -2.88 22.91 -27.40
CA GLN A 583 -3.14 24.16 -26.70
C GLN A 583 -1.98 25.16 -26.83
N SER A 584 -0.75 24.76 -26.51
CA SER A 584 0.39 25.69 -26.39
C SER A 584 1.03 26.09 -27.72
N ALA A 585 1.08 25.18 -28.70
CA ALA A 585 1.75 25.43 -29.97
C ALA A 585 0.78 25.92 -31.05
N LEU A 586 -0.44 25.36 -31.09
CA LEU A 586 -1.42 25.70 -32.11
C LEU A 586 -2.45 26.74 -31.64
N GLY A 587 -2.47 27.07 -30.35
CA GLY A 587 -3.45 28.02 -29.78
C GLY A 587 -4.89 27.53 -29.91
N GLN A 588 -5.10 26.23 -30.07
CA GLN A 588 -6.41 25.63 -30.21
C GLN A 588 -7.07 25.47 -28.84
N ARG A 589 -8.39 25.58 -28.80
CA ARG A 589 -9.15 25.16 -27.63
C ARG A 589 -9.03 23.64 -27.55
N THR A 590 -8.63 23.12 -26.40
CA THR A 590 -8.39 21.68 -26.19
C THR A 590 -9.10 21.20 -24.93
N GLN A 591 -9.70 20.02 -25.02
CA GLN A 591 -10.23 19.24 -23.90
C GLN A 591 -9.61 17.85 -23.93
N HIS A 592 -9.23 17.35 -22.77
CA HIS A 592 -8.73 16.00 -22.55
C HIS A 592 -9.53 15.36 -21.42
N SER A 593 -10.03 14.16 -21.67
CA SER A 593 -10.85 13.40 -20.72
C SER A 593 -10.43 11.93 -20.76
N SER A 594 -10.25 11.32 -19.60
CA SER A 594 -9.81 9.93 -19.47
C SER A 594 -10.83 9.09 -18.71
N ARG A 595 -10.94 7.82 -19.08
CA ARG A 595 -11.76 6.79 -18.41
C ARG A 595 -10.85 5.61 -18.10
N ILE A 596 -10.90 5.11 -16.86
CA ILE A 596 -9.92 4.16 -16.35
C ILE A 596 -10.61 2.93 -15.77
N ASN A 597 -10.22 1.75 -16.25
CA ASN A 597 -10.59 0.46 -15.66
C ASN A 597 -9.35 -0.18 -15.02
N SER A 598 -9.36 -0.27 -13.70
CA SER A 598 -8.24 -0.69 -12.87
C SER A 598 -8.42 -2.08 -12.23
N TYR A 599 -9.38 -2.88 -12.69
CA TYR A 599 -9.55 -4.28 -12.28
C TYR A 599 -8.60 -5.27 -12.98
N ARG A 600 -7.94 -4.85 -14.08
CA ARG A 600 -6.90 -5.64 -14.71
C ARG A 600 -5.56 -5.49 -13.97
N HIS A 601 -4.71 -6.50 -14.09
CA HIS A 601 -3.31 -6.44 -13.67
C HIS A 601 -2.57 -5.24 -14.30
N SER A 602 -2.92 -4.89 -15.55
CA SER A 602 -2.57 -3.63 -16.21
C SER A 602 -3.84 -2.85 -16.52
N ALA A 603 -4.08 -1.75 -15.82
CA ALA A 603 -5.27 -0.94 -16.04
C ALA A 603 -5.35 -0.39 -17.46
N VAL A 604 -6.57 -0.32 -18.01
CA VAL A 604 -6.86 0.22 -19.34
C VAL A 604 -7.34 1.65 -19.19
N ILE A 605 -6.76 2.56 -19.98
CA ILE A 605 -7.06 3.98 -19.99
C ILE A 605 -7.55 4.37 -21.39
N GLU A 606 -8.82 4.74 -21.51
CA GLU A 606 -9.36 5.38 -22.72
C GLU A 606 -9.29 6.90 -22.53
N THR A 607 -8.43 7.56 -23.30
CA THR A 607 -8.29 9.02 -23.28
C THR A 607 -8.83 9.61 -24.58
N ARG A 608 -9.68 10.63 -24.46
CA ARG A 608 -10.22 11.42 -25.58
C ARG A 608 -9.63 12.81 -25.56
N VAL A 609 -9.03 13.22 -26.67
CA VAL A 609 -8.56 14.59 -26.87
C VAL A 609 -9.42 15.24 -27.95
N GLN A 610 -10.18 16.25 -27.57
CA GLN A 610 -10.98 17.09 -28.46
C GLN A 610 -10.30 18.44 -28.63
N TYR A 611 -10.29 18.96 -29.86
CA TYR A 611 -9.72 20.26 -30.14
C TYR A 611 -10.45 20.98 -31.28
N SER A 612 -10.44 22.31 -31.21
CA SER A 612 -11.06 23.18 -32.22
C SER A 612 -10.21 24.44 -32.45
N LYS A 613 -10.26 24.97 -33.67
CA LYS A 613 -9.71 26.30 -33.99
C LYS A 613 -10.61 27.42 -33.45
N SER A 614 -11.88 27.13 -33.21
CA SER A 614 -12.83 28.08 -32.66
C SER A 614 -12.84 28.02 -31.14
N ASN A 615 -12.66 29.18 -30.50
CA ASN A 615 -12.64 29.30 -29.04
C ASN A 615 -14.03 29.27 -28.40
N THR A 616 -15.11 29.32 -29.21
CA THR A 616 -16.49 29.38 -28.74
C THR A 616 -17.23 28.03 -28.79
N VAL A 617 -16.57 26.98 -29.25
CA VAL A 617 -17.19 25.66 -29.40
C VAL A 617 -17.28 24.95 -28.05
N ALA A 618 -18.44 24.37 -27.75
CA ALA A 618 -18.67 23.54 -26.58
C ALA A 618 -18.37 22.07 -26.90
N PHE A 619 -17.46 21.49 -26.14
CA PHE A 619 -17.08 20.08 -26.24
C PHE A 619 -18.13 19.18 -25.58
N GLY A 620 -18.60 18.15 -26.29
CA GLY A 620 -19.64 17.22 -25.83
C GLY A 620 -19.15 15.78 -25.67
N GLU A 621 -19.82 15.00 -24.83
CA GLU A 621 -19.39 13.62 -24.47
C GLU A 621 -19.58 12.55 -25.56
N SER A 622 -20.35 12.80 -26.64
CA SER A 622 -20.48 11.84 -27.74
C SER A 622 -20.11 12.44 -29.09
N SER A 623 -18.90 12.12 -29.57
CA SER A 623 -18.54 12.20 -30.98
C SER A 623 -17.61 11.04 -31.34
N LEU A 624 -17.68 10.57 -32.60
CA LEU A 624 -16.77 9.56 -33.14
C LEU A 624 -15.40 10.19 -33.40
N ALA A 625 -14.31 9.45 -33.23
CA ALA A 625 -12.97 9.97 -33.50
C ALA A 625 -12.52 9.74 -34.95
N SER A 626 -11.76 10.68 -35.50
CA SER A 626 -11.13 10.52 -36.81
C SER A 626 -9.82 9.74 -36.76
N TYR A 627 -9.30 9.50 -35.55
CA TYR A 627 -8.03 8.84 -35.31
C TYR A 627 -8.05 8.15 -33.95
N ALA A 628 -7.49 6.93 -33.86
CA ALA A 628 -7.18 6.30 -32.58
C ALA A 628 -5.84 5.59 -32.56
N THR A 629 -5.20 5.54 -31.40
CA THR A 629 -4.07 4.64 -31.12
C THR A 629 -4.46 3.57 -30.11
N VAL A 630 -3.95 2.36 -30.31
CA VAL A 630 -4.05 1.25 -29.36
C VAL A 630 -2.64 0.80 -29.02
N GLN A 631 -2.23 1.04 -27.78
CA GLN A 631 -0.87 0.75 -27.34
C GLN A 631 -0.64 -0.73 -27.00
N ASP A 632 -1.68 -1.41 -26.54
CA ASP A 632 -1.68 -2.84 -26.27
C ASP A 632 -2.87 -3.47 -26.99
N VAL A 633 -2.58 -4.34 -27.96
CA VAL A 633 -3.57 -5.05 -28.76
C VAL A 633 -4.46 -5.98 -27.95
N ALA A 634 -4.09 -6.35 -26.72
CA ALA A 634 -4.96 -7.10 -25.80
C ALA A 634 -6.24 -6.32 -25.43
N ILE A 635 -6.28 -5.00 -25.65
CA ILE A 635 -7.48 -4.18 -25.48
C ILE A 635 -8.58 -4.57 -26.48
N LEU A 636 -8.20 -5.02 -27.69
CA LEU A 636 -9.15 -5.38 -28.76
C LEU A 636 -10.04 -6.59 -28.43
N ALA A 637 -9.64 -7.42 -27.45
CA ALA A 637 -10.41 -8.58 -27.01
C ALA A 637 -11.57 -8.19 -26.07
N GLU A 638 -11.50 -7.03 -25.43
CA GLU A 638 -12.49 -6.59 -24.43
C GLU A 638 -13.28 -5.35 -24.87
N TYR A 639 -12.78 -4.58 -25.83
CA TYR A 639 -13.41 -3.35 -26.28
C TYR A 639 -13.57 -3.30 -27.79
N ASN A 640 -14.73 -2.85 -28.24
CA ASN A 640 -14.99 -2.55 -29.64
C ASN A 640 -14.45 -1.15 -29.99
N VAL A 641 -13.12 -1.07 -30.19
CA VAL A 641 -12.43 0.18 -30.53
C VAL A 641 -12.98 0.81 -31.82
N VAL A 642 -13.31 -0.01 -32.83
CA VAL A 642 -13.77 0.46 -34.16
C VAL A 642 -15.15 1.12 -34.08
N ALA A 643 -16.02 0.68 -33.16
CA ALA A 643 -17.30 1.34 -32.93
C ALA A 643 -17.14 2.81 -32.52
N SER A 644 -16.02 3.20 -31.90
CA SER A 644 -15.74 4.58 -31.47
C SER A 644 -15.18 5.49 -32.58
N LEU A 645 -14.93 4.97 -33.79
CA LEU A 645 -14.30 5.67 -34.91
C LEU A 645 -15.29 6.13 -35.99
N LYS A 646 -14.95 7.23 -36.68
CA LYS A 646 -15.66 7.69 -37.90
C LYS A 646 -15.36 6.76 -39.07
N GLN A 647 -16.23 6.76 -40.09
CA GLN A 647 -15.91 6.13 -41.37
C GLN A 647 -14.67 6.81 -41.97
N GLY A 648 -13.72 6.02 -42.49
CA GLY A 648 -12.46 6.50 -43.04
C GLY A 648 -11.44 6.98 -42.00
N ALA A 649 -11.64 6.69 -40.71
CA ALA A 649 -10.69 7.05 -39.66
C ALA A 649 -9.38 6.25 -39.74
N VAL A 650 -8.34 6.77 -39.10
CA VAL A 650 -7.04 6.09 -38.96
C VAL A 650 -6.96 5.37 -37.62
N LEU A 651 -6.50 4.13 -37.61
CA LEU A 651 -6.27 3.32 -36.40
C LEU A 651 -4.80 2.86 -36.38
N VAL A 652 -4.04 3.31 -35.39
CA VAL A 652 -2.65 2.91 -35.17
C VAL A 652 -2.60 1.82 -34.10
N LEU A 653 -2.06 0.66 -34.44
CA LEU A 653 -1.86 -0.45 -33.50
C LEU A 653 -0.36 -0.58 -33.19
N ASN A 654 -0.02 -0.47 -31.92
CA ASN A 654 1.32 -0.80 -31.44
C ASN A 654 1.43 -2.33 -31.32
N ALA A 655 2.00 -2.97 -32.34
CA ALA A 655 2.07 -4.42 -32.41
C ALA A 655 3.27 -4.89 -33.25
N PRO A 656 3.97 -5.96 -32.82
CA PRO A 656 5.04 -6.58 -33.59
C PRO A 656 4.46 -7.50 -34.69
N TRP A 657 3.52 -7.00 -35.48
CA TRP A 657 2.75 -7.82 -36.43
C TRP A 657 3.03 -7.43 -37.89
N SER A 658 3.10 -8.44 -38.77
CA SER A 658 2.94 -8.23 -40.22
C SER A 658 1.46 -8.07 -40.61
N VAL A 659 1.21 -7.69 -41.87
CA VAL A 659 -0.15 -7.61 -42.42
C VAL A 659 -0.86 -8.98 -42.36
N GLU A 660 -0.15 -10.07 -42.63
CA GLU A 660 -0.68 -11.43 -42.57
C GLU A 660 -0.98 -11.86 -41.13
N GLU A 661 -0.12 -11.48 -40.19
CA GLU A 661 -0.34 -11.77 -38.77
C GLU A 661 -1.51 -11.00 -38.18
N LEU A 662 -1.76 -9.76 -38.63
CA LEU A 662 -2.97 -9.01 -38.26
C LEU A 662 -4.23 -9.81 -38.64
N GLU A 663 -4.27 -10.42 -39.83
CA GLU A 663 -5.40 -11.25 -40.25
C GLU A 663 -5.53 -12.54 -39.43
N ALA A 664 -4.41 -13.18 -39.07
CA ALA A 664 -4.41 -14.42 -38.30
C ALA A 664 -4.77 -14.21 -36.82
N LYS A 665 -4.35 -13.09 -36.21
CA LYS A 665 -4.44 -12.85 -34.76
C LYS A 665 -5.65 -12.03 -34.32
N THR A 666 -6.37 -11.38 -35.23
CA THR A 666 -7.59 -10.62 -34.91
C THR A 666 -8.87 -11.43 -35.09
N SER A 667 -9.97 -10.98 -34.48
CA SER A 667 -11.28 -11.62 -34.66
C SER A 667 -11.92 -11.27 -36.01
N ALA A 668 -12.81 -12.13 -36.49
CA ALA A 668 -13.55 -11.88 -37.73
C ALA A 668 -14.47 -10.66 -37.59
N ALA A 669 -15.11 -10.51 -36.43
CA ALA A 669 -15.83 -9.31 -36.01
C ALA A 669 -15.01 -8.01 -36.15
N PHE A 670 -13.77 -8.00 -35.66
CA PHE A 670 -12.90 -6.81 -35.74
C PHE A 670 -12.57 -6.45 -37.18
N ARG A 671 -12.18 -7.44 -38.00
CA ARG A 671 -11.90 -7.22 -39.43
C ARG A 671 -13.13 -6.74 -40.19
N PHE A 672 -14.29 -7.34 -39.93
CA PHE A 672 -15.56 -6.89 -40.50
C PHE A 672 -15.84 -5.42 -40.15
N ALA A 673 -15.66 -5.03 -38.88
CA ALA A 673 -15.84 -3.65 -38.46
C ALA A 673 -14.88 -2.67 -39.16
N LEU A 674 -13.60 -3.07 -39.35
CA LEU A 674 -12.62 -2.29 -40.11
C LEU A 674 -13.08 -2.06 -41.56
N GLY A 675 -13.50 -3.13 -42.25
CA GLY A 675 -13.98 -3.06 -43.63
C GLY A 675 -15.28 -2.26 -43.76
N ALA A 676 -16.23 -2.46 -42.85
CA ALA A 676 -17.52 -1.76 -42.82
C ALA A 676 -17.36 -0.24 -42.70
N LYS A 677 -16.41 0.22 -41.88
CA LYS A 677 -16.11 1.65 -41.70
C LYS A 677 -14.94 2.15 -42.57
N GLN A 678 -14.38 1.32 -43.45
CA GLN A 678 -13.23 1.68 -44.30
C GLN A 678 -12.07 2.30 -43.50
N ILE A 679 -11.74 1.71 -42.34
CA ILE A 679 -10.71 2.22 -41.42
C ILE A 679 -9.32 1.99 -42.02
N GLN A 680 -8.47 3.02 -42.06
CA GLN A 680 -7.06 2.87 -42.41
C GLN A 680 -6.27 2.37 -41.20
N VAL A 681 -5.68 1.18 -41.29
CA VAL A 681 -4.89 0.59 -40.19
C VAL A 681 -3.40 0.83 -40.44
N LEU A 682 -2.70 1.31 -39.42
CA LEU A 682 -1.25 1.45 -39.39
C LEU A 682 -0.68 0.55 -38.29
N LEU A 683 0.34 -0.25 -38.60
CA LEU A 683 1.06 -1.08 -37.63
C LEU A 683 2.43 -0.47 -37.36
N ILE A 684 2.86 -0.48 -36.10
CA ILE A 684 4.21 -0.08 -35.69
C ILE A 684 4.59 -0.81 -34.40
N ASP A 685 5.84 -1.25 -34.27
CA ASP A 685 6.36 -1.84 -33.03
C ASP A 685 7.16 -0.80 -32.24
N LEU A 686 6.45 0.02 -31.47
CA LEU A 686 7.07 1.06 -30.64
C LEU A 686 7.97 0.46 -29.55
N ASN A 687 7.65 -0.75 -29.08
CA ASN A 687 8.41 -1.42 -28.02
C ASN A 687 9.79 -1.83 -28.53
N ASN A 688 9.86 -2.43 -29.73
CA ASN A 688 11.15 -2.77 -30.33
C ASN A 688 11.95 -1.52 -30.73
N VAL A 689 11.30 -0.49 -31.28
CA VAL A 689 11.97 0.78 -31.62
C VAL A 689 12.56 1.45 -30.37
N ALA A 690 11.82 1.50 -29.26
CA ALA A 690 12.33 2.02 -28.00
C ALA A 690 13.53 1.21 -27.49
N LYS A 691 13.43 -0.12 -27.51
CA LYS A 691 14.49 -1.05 -27.06
C LYS A 691 15.78 -0.90 -27.86
N GLU A 692 15.70 -0.84 -29.18
CA GLU A 692 16.87 -0.69 -30.06
C GLU A 692 17.58 0.66 -29.89
N LEU A 693 16.80 1.72 -29.65
CA LEU A 693 17.31 3.06 -29.41
C LEU A 693 17.68 3.33 -27.95
N GLY A 694 17.47 2.37 -27.05
CA GLY A 694 17.74 2.50 -25.61
C GLY A 694 16.87 3.56 -24.93
N LEU A 695 15.67 3.82 -25.44
CA LEU A 695 14.72 4.76 -24.86
C LEU A 695 13.99 4.12 -23.68
N SER A 696 13.74 4.91 -22.63
CA SER A 696 12.91 4.52 -21.50
C SER A 696 12.19 5.75 -20.93
N GLY A 697 11.06 5.55 -20.27
CA GLY A 697 10.29 6.60 -19.60
C GLY A 697 9.96 7.77 -20.55
N ALA A 698 10.51 8.96 -20.29
CA ALA A 698 10.27 10.15 -21.11
C ALA A 698 10.66 9.99 -22.59
N GLY A 699 11.63 9.11 -22.91
CA GLY A 699 12.03 8.81 -24.29
C GLY A 699 10.98 8.01 -25.05
N GLU A 700 10.33 7.05 -24.38
CA GLU A 700 9.19 6.31 -24.95
C GLU A 700 7.98 7.24 -25.15
N THR A 701 7.74 8.19 -24.23
CA THR A 701 6.68 9.21 -24.41
C THR A 701 6.95 10.08 -25.64
N LEU A 702 8.21 10.44 -25.86
CA LEU A 702 8.62 11.23 -27.01
C LEU A 702 8.41 10.45 -28.32
N LEU A 703 8.79 9.17 -28.35
CA LEU A 703 8.55 8.28 -29.49
C LEU A 703 7.05 8.20 -29.83
N GLY A 704 6.18 7.97 -28.83
CA GLY A 704 4.73 7.94 -29.02
C GLY A 704 4.15 9.26 -29.54
N GLN A 705 4.64 10.40 -29.05
CA GLN A 705 4.24 11.72 -29.57
C GLN A 705 4.63 11.92 -31.04
N ILE A 706 5.84 11.53 -31.42
CA ILE A 706 6.34 11.63 -32.79
C ILE A 706 5.50 10.74 -33.71
N THR A 707 5.22 9.50 -33.30
CA THR A 707 4.35 8.57 -34.05
C THR A 707 2.96 9.16 -34.24
N PHE A 708 2.34 9.73 -33.19
CA PHE A 708 1.05 10.40 -33.31
C PHE A 708 1.09 11.56 -34.32
N LEU A 709 2.03 12.50 -34.16
CA LEU A 709 2.12 13.69 -35.02
C LEU A 709 2.33 13.30 -36.49
N LYS A 710 3.14 12.27 -36.74
CA LYS A 710 3.46 11.82 -38.08
C LYS A 710 2.29 11.12 -38.77
N THR A 711 1.56 10.28 -38.04
CA THR A 711 0.45 9.48 -38.57
C THR A 711 -0.88 10.23 -38.60
N HIS A 712 -1.07 11.26 -37.78
CA HIS A 712 -2.34 12.01 -37.70
C HIS A 712 -2.43 13.19 -38.67
N SER A 713 -1.34 13.94 -38.94
CA SER A 713 -1.39 15.05 -39.91
C SER A 713 -0.01 15.49 -40.43
N SER A 714 0.15 15.49 -41.75
CA SER A 714 1.35 15.98 -42.47
C SER A 714 1.65 17.47 -42.25
N ASN A 715 0.63 18.29 -41.95
CA ASN A 715 0.76 19.73 -41.75
C ASN A 715 1.26 20.16 -40.36
N LEU A 716 1.39 19.24 -39.40
CA LEU A 716 1.81 19.58 -38.03
C LEU A 716 3.32 19.68 -37.84
N GLN A 717 4.14 19.32 -38.83
CA GLN A 717 5.54 18.95 -38.61
C GLN A 717 6.43 20.09 -38.08
N ASP A 718 6.62 21.19 -38.80
CA ASP A 718 7.65 22.18 -38.42
C ASP A 718 7.37 22.94 -37.11
N ALA A 719 6.12 23.36 -36.89
CA ALA A 719 5.73 24.05 -35.67
C ALA A 719 5.62 23.08 -34.47
N ALA A 720 5.25 21.80 -34.72
CA ALA A 720 5.11 20.84 -33.65
C ALA A 720 6.44 20.36 -33.08
N PHE A 721 7.41 20.06 -33.94
CA PHE A 721 8.73 19.65 -33.50
C PHE A 721 9.47 20.78 -32.76
N GLY A 722 9.26 22.03 -33.17
CA GLY A 722 9.77 23.20 -32.44
C GLY A 722 9.16 23.36 -31.03
N ALA A 723 7.90 22.99 -30.83
CA ALA A 723 7.24 23.04 -29.52
C ALA A 723 7.67 21.89 -28.60
N ILE A 724 7.86 20.69 -29.15
CA ILE A 724 8.46 19.56 -28.44
C ILE A 724 9.87 19.95 -27.96
N ALA A 725 10.69 20.58 -28.81
CA ALA A 725 12.01 21.10 -28.42
C ALA A 725 11.97 22.10 -27.24
N ARG A 726 10.93 22.93 -27.16
CA ARG A 726 10.73 23.84 -26.01
C ARG A 726 10.24 23.11 -24.77
N GLN A 727 9.47 22.04 -24.90
CA GLN A 727 8.94 21.29 -23.75
C GLN A 727 10.04 20.57 -22.96
N TYR A 728 11.10 20.09 -23.61
CA TYR A 728 12.17 19.32 -22.98
C TYR A 728 13.40 20.17 -22.57
N GLU A 729 13.32 21.52 -22.65
CA GLU A 729 14.37 22.52 -22.31
C GLU A 729 15.75 21.93 -21.97
N THR A 730 16.53 21.58 -23.00
CA THR A 730 17.90 21.09 -22.79
C THR A 730 18.90 22.23 -23.00
N SER A 731 19.94 22.27 -22.17
CA SER A 731 21.08 23.19 -22.32
C SER A 731 21.89 22.99 -23.61
N ASN A 732 21.48 22.06 -24.49
CA ASN A 732 22.21 21.68 -25.70
C ASN A 732 21.27 21.33 -26.88
N ASN A 733 20.64 22.36 -27.47
CA ASN A 733 19.61 22.26 -28.52
C ASN A 733 19.98 21.39 -29.75
N LYS A 734 21.28 21.16 -30.03
CA LYS A 734 21.70 20.40 -31.21
C LYS A 734 21.43 18.89 -31.08
N LEU A 735 21.88 18.27 -29.99
CA LEU A 735 21.73 16.82 -29.77
C LEU A 735 20.26 16.40 -29.67
N PHE A 736 19.41 17.26 -29.08
CA PHE A 736 17.98 17.00 -28.98
C PHE A 736 17.28 17.06 -30.35
N ASN A 737 17.65 18.02 -31.21
CA ASN A 737 17.13 18.10 -32.57
C ASN A 737 17.61 16.93 -33.44
N ASP A 738 18.84 16.47 -33.25
CA ASP A 738 19.39 15.29 -33.92
C ASP A 738 18.63 14.01 -33.50
N LEU A 739 18.31 13.87 -32.21
CA LEU A 739 17.48 12.78 -31.69
C LEU A 739 16.07 12.81 -32.30
N ILE A 740 15.38 13.96 -32.29
CA ILE A 740 14.05 14.08 -32.91
C ILE A 740 14.10 13.67 -34.39
N SER A 741 15.09 14.17 -35.13
CA SER A 741 15.24 13.85 -36.56
C SER A 741 15.45 12.35 -36.78
N SER A 742 16.27 11.71 -35.95
CA SER A 742 16.49 10.26 -36.00
C SER A 742 15.24 9.46 -35.64
N LEU A 743 14.45 9.92 -34.67
CA LEU A 743 13.19 9.27 -34.29
C LEU A 743 12.16 9.39 -35.41
N ILE A 744 12.06 10.55 -36.06
CA ILE A 744 11.18 10.75 -37.22
C ILE A 744 11.56 9.78 -38.34
N GLU A 745 12.84 9.71 -38.69
CA GLU A 745 13.31 8.79 -39.75
C GLU A 745 13.06 7.33 -39.38
N ARG A 746 13.22 6.96 -38.10
CA ARG A 746 12.97 5.59 -37.64
C ARG A 746 11.49 5.25 -37.70
N VAL A 747 10.60 6.13 -37.22
CA VAL A 747 9.15 5.96 -37.33
C VAL A 747 8.73 5.81 -38.79
N ASP A 748 9.28 6.62 -39.70
CA ASP A 748 8.96 6.54 -41.14
C ASP A 748 9.34 5.20 -41.79
N LYS A 749 10.36 4.51 -41.25
CA LYS A 749 10.76 3.19 -41.76
C LYS A 749 9.94 2.04 -41.18
N GLU A 750 9.41 2.21 -39.96
CA GLU A 750 8.78 1.14 -39.18
C GLU A 750 7.25 1.17 -39.24
N VAL A 751 6.63 2.29 -39.66
CA VAL A 751 5.18 2.33 -39.90
C VAL A 751 4.83 1.50 -41.14
N ILE A 752 3.95 0.51 -40.95
CA ILE A 752 3.41 -0.32 -42.01
C ILE A 752 1.96 0.09 -42.27
N GLU A 753 1.68 0.58 -43.48
CA GLU A 753 0.30 0.83 -43.93
C GLU A 753 -0.36 -0.48 -44.37
N VAL A 754 -1.48 -0.83 -43.74
CA VAL A 754 -2.23 -2.05 -44.09
C VAL A 754 -3.14 -1.74 -45.29
N PRO A 755 -3.02 -2.48 -46.41
CA PRO A 755 -3.88 -2.28 -47.57
C PRO A 755 -5.33 -2.67 -47.23
N GLN A 756 -6.29 -1.91 -47.78
CA GLN A 756 -7.72 -2.24 -47.64
C GLN A 756 -8.02 -3.59 -48.28
N ASN A 757 -8.56 -4.54 -47.49
CA ASN A 757 -8.95 -5.85 -47.98
C ASN A 757 -10.48 -5.89 -48.24
N PRO A 758 -10.94 -5.97 -49.50
CA PRO A 758 -12.38 -5.99 -49.81
C PRO A 758 -13.09 -7.24 -49.25
N ASN A 759 -12.36 -8.32 -48.96
CA ASN A 759 -12.94 -9.55 -48.41
C ASN A 759 -13.42 -9.36 -46.96
N TRP A 760 -12.94 -8.34 -46.24
CA TRP A 760 -13.36 -8.10 -44.85
C TRP A 760 -14.85 -7.74 -44.73
N LEU A 761 -15.44 -7.12 -45.75
CA LEU A 761 -16.88 -6.83 -45.83
C LEU A 761 -17.74 -8.06 -46.11
N ALA A 762 -17.15 -9.12 -46.68
CA ALA A 762 -17.84 -10.34 -47.08
C ALA A 762 -17.72 -11.46 -46.04
N ILE A 763 -17.13 -11.18 -44.87
CA ILE A 763 -17.01 -12.14 -43.76
C ILE A 763 -18.41 -12.46 -43.20
N GLU A 764 -18.78 -13.74 -43.20
CA GLU A 764 -19.98 -14.21 -42.49
C GLU A 764 -19.71 -14.25 -40.98
N LEU A 765 -20.56 -13.57 -40.20
CA LEU A 765 -20.41 -13.43 -38.75
C LEU A 765 -21.21 -14.50 -38.01
N GLY A 766 -20.52 -15.32 -37.21
CA GLY A 766 -21.17 -16.27 -36.30
C GLY A 766 -21.68 -15.62 -35.01
N GLU A 767 -22.31 -16.39 -34.13
CA GLU A 767 -22.80 -15.90 -32.83
C GLU A 767 -21.68 -15.29 -31.96
N ALA A 768 -20.50 -15.89 -31.95
CA ALA A 768 -19.34 -15.37 -31.21
C ALA A 768 -18.85 -14.02 -31.76
N ASP A 769 -18.92 -13.82 -33.08
CA ASP A 769 -18.55 -12.54 -33.71
C ASP A 769 -19.58 -11.44 -33.44
N GLN A 770 -20.87 -11.81 -33.39
CA GLN A 770 -21.92 -10.88 -32.98
C GLN A 770 -21.73 -10.43 -31.53
N ALA A 771 -21.32 -11.33 -30.63
CA ALA A 771 -20.97 -11.00 -29.27
C ALA A 771 -19.74 -10.08 -29.20
N ALA A 772 -18.71 -10.30 -30.03
CA ALA A 772 -17.55 -9.43 -30.13
C ALA A 772 -17.89 -8.01 -30.64
N LEU A 773 -18.83 -7.89 -31.58
CA LEU A 773 -19.36 -6.59 -32.01
C LEU A 773 -20.17 -5.88 -30.91
N ALA A 774 -20.75 -6.64 -29.98
CA ALA A 774 -21.48 -6.13 -28.82
C ALA A 774 -20.57 -5.74 -27.62
N LEU A 775 -19.24 -5.92 -27.73
CA LEU A 775 -18.29 -5.47 -26.71
C LEU A 775 -18.43 -3.96 -26.44
N PRO A 776 -18.15 -3.50 -25.21
CA PRO A 776 -18.20 -2.09 -24.87
C PRO A 776 -17.33 -1.23 -25.80
N LYS A 777 -17.89 -0.10 -26.25
CA LYS A 777 -17.19 0.92 -27.05
C LYS A 777 -16.39 1.92 -26.20
N HIS A 778 -16.57 1.89 -24.88
CA HIS A 778 -15.94 2.80 -23.92
C HIS A 778 -15.52 2.07 -22.65
N VAL A 779 -14.52 2.62 -21.95
CA VAL A 779 -14.10 2.16 -20.63
C VAL A 779 -15.10 2.61 -19.56
N THR A 780 -15.44 1.71 -18.64
CA THR A 780 -16.22 2.02 -17.42
C THR A 780 -15.27 2.34 -16.28
N SER A 781 -15.47 3.47 -15.59
CA SER A 781 -14.58 3.96 -14.53
C SER A 781 -14.70 3.14 -13.23
N THR A 782 -13.58 2.78 -12.62
CA THR A 782 -13.51 1.89 -11.42
C THR A 782 -12.60 2.46 -10.33
N VAL A 783 -12.80 2.05 -9.07
CA VAL A 783 -12.29 2.75 -7.87
C VAL A 783 -10.79 2.57 -7.56
N ARG A 784 -10.01 1.74 -8.27
CA ARG A 784 -8.59 1.59 -7.91
C ARG A 784 -7.72 2.71 -8.50
N GLY A 785 -7.11 3.48 -7.58
CA GLY A 785 -6.34 4.69 -7.81
C GLY A 785 -5.21 4.57 -8.81
N ILE A 786 -5.45 5.09 -10.00
CA ILE A 786 -4.44 5.35 -11.01
C ILE A 786 -4.58 6.80 -11.44
N ALA A 787 -3.43 7.46 -11.52
CA ALA A 787 -3.27 8.82 -11.97
C ALA A 787 -3.82 9.01 -13.40
N ASN A 788 -4.38 10.18 -13.71
CA ASN A 788 -4.71 10.51 -15.10
C ASN A 788 -3.41 10.64 -15.92
N ALA A 789 -3.49 10.60 -17.25
CA ALA A 789 -2.32 10.66 -18.12
C ALA A 789 -1.44 11.91 -17.90
N PHE A 790 -1.93 12.95 -17.23
CA PHE A 790 -1.26 14.22 -17.00
C PHE A 790 -0.37 14.27 -15.75
N GLU A 791 -0.59 13.36 -14.80
CA GLU A 791 0.13 13.30 -13.53
C GLU A 791 1.47 12.54 -13.63
N GLY A 792 1.66 11.75 -14.71
CA GLY A 792 2.89 10.98 -14.96
C GLY A 792 3.14 9.86 -13.95
N THR A 793 3.83 8.81 -14.38
CA THR A 793 4.25 7.71 -13.51
C THR A 793 5.42 8.15 -12.61
N ASN A 794 5.10 8.84 -11.50
CA ASN A 794 5.90 8.76 -10.28
C ASN A 794 5.32 7.74 -9.29
N ALA A 795 4.37 6.92 -9.75
CA ALA A 795 4.14 5.64 -9.11
C ALA A 795 5.46 4.87 -9.21
N THR A 796 6.11 4.64 -8.07
CA THR A 796 6.97 3.48 -7.94
C THR A 796 6.07 2.31 -8.31
N ILE A 797 6.15 1.87 -9.56
CA ILE A 797 5.78 0.52 -9.90
C ILE A 797 6.68 -0.27 -8.97
N VAL A 798 6.10 -0.81 -7.90
CA VAL A 798 6.67 -2.01 -7.30
C VAL A 798 6.63 -2.96 -8.48
N GLU A 799 7.75 -3.04 -9.21
CA GLU A 799 7.98 -4.13 -10.12
C GLU A 799 7.89 -5.36 -9.23
N GLU A 800 6.71 -5.98 -9.22
CA GLU A 800 6.64 -7.42 -9.17
C GLU A 800 7.40 -7.87 -10.41
N SER A 801 8.71 -8.01 -10.25
CA SER A 801 9.53 -8.80 -11.14
C SER A 801 8.90 -10.20 -11.14
N VAL A 802 8.05 -10.45 -12.12
CA VAL A 802 7.73 -11.80 -12.55
C VAL A 802 9.04 -12.31 -13.13
N SER A 803 9.84 -12.98 -12.31
CA SER A 803 10.81 -13.92 -12.83
C SER A 803 10.00 -15.03 -13.48
N GLU A 804 10.01 -15.06 -14.82
CA GLU A 804 9.77 -16.29 -15.53
C GLU A 804 10.64 -17.38 -14.89
N GLU A 805 10.03 -18.52 -14.60
CA GLU A 805 10.56 -19.66 -13.82
C GLU A 805 10.29 -19.58 -12.30
N GLY A 806 9.16 -20.15 -11.87
CA GLY A 806 9.07 -21.18 -10.81
C GLY A 806 9.75 -21.03 -9.44
N GLU A 807 10.32 -19.88 -9.06
CA GLU A 807 10.93 -19.66 -7.75
C GLU A 807 10.01 -18.87 -6.82
N VAL A 808 9.80 -19.44 -5.63
CA VAL A 808 9.02 -18.85 -4.53
C VAL A 808 9.59 -17.48 -4.19
N ALA A 809 8.75 -16.44 -4.30
CA ALA A 809 9.10 -15.04 -4.10
C ALA A 809 10.00 -14.83 -2.85
N LEU A 810 11.13 -14.16 -3.05
CA LEU A 810 12.10 -13.84 -2.00
C LEU A 810 11.45 -13.02 -0.88
N GLY A 811 11.75 -13.34 0.39
CA GLY A 811 11.30 -12.55 1.53
C GLY A 811 11.71 -11.07 1.39
N LYS A 812 10.89 -10.12 1.84
CA LYS A 812 11.20 -8.68 1.75
C LYS A 812 11.35 -8.09 3.14
N THR A 813 12.35 -7.23 3.35
CA THR A 813 12.34 -6.31 4.50
C THR A 813 11.26 -5.26 4.25
N SER A 814 10.34 -5.09 5.20
CA SER A 814 9.20 -4.17 5.10
C SER A 814 9.38 -3.02 6.09
N ASN A 815 8.80 -1.85 5.77
CA ASN A 815 8.70 -0.77 6.73
C ASN A 815 7.73 -1.17 7.85
N TRP A 816 8.11 -0.95 9.11
CA TRP A 816 7.28 -1.26 10.28
C TRP A 816 5.86 -0.65 10.18
N HIS A 817 5.73 0.49 9.51
CA HIS A 817 4.45 1.15 9.23
C HIS A 817 3.47 0.26 8.43
N GLN A 818 3.95 -0.54 7.47
CA GLN A 818 3.10 -1.42 6.69
C GLN A 818 2.56 -2.57 7.53
N ALA A 819 3.42 -3.17 8.37
CA ALA A 819 2.99 -4.17 9.35
C ALA A 819 2.01 -3.57 10.36
N ALA A 820 2.26 -2.35 10.84
CA ALA A 820 1.37 -1.62 11.72
C ALA A 820 0.01 -1.35 11.04
N TRP A 821 -0.02 -0.99 9.75
CA TRP A 821 -1.26 -0.84 8.99
C TRP A 821 -2.01 -2.15 8.83
N GLN A 822 -1.33 -3.25 8.50
CA GLN A 822 -1.96 -4.57 8.38
C GLN A 822 -2.57 -5.03 9.71
N LEU A 823 -1.92 -4.73 10.84
CA LEU A 823 -2.44 -5.02 12.18
C LEU A 823 -3.59 -4.08 12.59
N MET A 824 -3.49 -2.78 12.29
CA MET A 824 -4.52 -1.80 12.63
C MET A 824 -5.78 -1.92 11.76
N PHE A 825 -5.65 -2.47 10.55
CA PHE A 825 -6.74 -2.64 9.58
C PHE A 825 -6.89 -4.12 9.19
N SER A 826 -6.98 -4.99 10.19
CA SER A 826 -6.98 -6.44 10.01
C SER A 826 -8.06 -6.93 9.04
N GLU A 827 -9.20 -6.27 8.99
CA GLU A 827 -10.34 -6.56 8.12
C GLU A 827 -10.07 -6.17 6.67
N ALA A 828 -9.36 -5.06 6.44
CA ALA A 828 -9.07 -4.55 5.09
C ALA A 828 -7.97 -5.37 4.40
N TYR A 829 -7.06 -5.94 5.19
CA TYR A 829 -5.94 -6.75 4.71
C TYR A 829 -6.14 -8.26 4.96
N GLU A 830 -7.34 -8.66 5.42
CA GLU A 830 -7.64 -10.03 5.87
C GLU A 830 -6.57 -10.64 6.79
N THR A 831 -5.91 -9.78 7.58
CA THR A 831 -4.81 -10.16 8.46
C THR A 831 -5.38 -10.94 9.64
N ARG A 832 -4.87 -12.15 9.84
CA ARG A 832 -5.26 -13.01 10.95
C ARG A 832 -4.06 -13.26 11.82
N GLN A 833 -4.22 -13.06 13.12
CA GLN A 833 -3.26 -13.58 14.09
C GLN A 833 -3.51 -15.07 14.23
N ALA A 834 -2.57 -15.87 13.77
CA ALA A 834 -2.64 -17.33 13.81
C ALA A 834 -1.32 -17.90 14.33
N LEU A 835 -1.37 -19.08 14.92
CA LEU A 835 -0.17 -19.86 15.23
C LEU A 835 0.49 -20.31 13.91
N SER A 836 1.83 -20.36 13.90
CA SER A 836 2.68 -20.56 12.70
C SER A 836 2.23 -21.74 11.80
N ASP A 837 1.77 -22.85 12.37
CA ASP A 837 1.73 -24.15 11.66
C ASP A 837 0.31 -24.71 11.36
N GLY A 838 -0.75 -23.89 11.43
CA GLY A 838 -2.08 -24.28 10.93
C GLY A 838 -3.01 -24.94 11.97
N ASP A 839 -4.12 -25.53 11.50
CA ASP A 839 -5.32 -25.93 12.27
C ASP A 839 -5.14 -27.02 13.37
N HIS A 840 -3.91 -27.44 13.67
CA HIS A 840 -3.60 -28.51 14.65
C HIS A 840 -2.54 -28.14 15.70
N SER A 841 -2.28 -26.84 15.92
CA SER A 841 -1.41 -26.34 17.00
C SER A 841 -2.23 -25.68 18.11
N TYR A 842 -1.79 -25.87 19.35
CA TYR A 842 -2.43 -25.36 20.56
C TYR A 842 -1.44 -24.54 21.37
N LEU A 843 -1.91 -23.49 22.03
CA LEU A 843 -1.13 -22.75 23.01
C LEU A 843 -1.51 -23.26 24.40
N VAL A 844 -0.55 -23.81 25.14
CA VAL A 844 -0.74 -24.33 26.51
C VAL A 844 0.19 -23.62 27.48
N LYS A 845 -0.17 -23.62 28.76
CA LYS A 845 0.56 -22.88 29.80
C LYS A 845 1.22 -23.82 30.80
N ILE A 846 2.48 -23.59 31.16
CA ILE A 846 3.19 -24.43 32.13
C ILE A 846 2.59 -24.23 33.52
N THR A 847 2.15 -25.33 34.14
CA THR A 847 1.66 -25.37 35.52
C THR A 847 2.68 -25.92 36.49
N GLU A 848 3.54 -26.82 36.04
CA GLU A 848 4.63 -27.39 36.83
C GLU A 848 5.89 -27.59 35.97
N ASN A 849 7.04 -27.22 36.51
CA ASN A 849 8.35 -27.60 35.99
C ASN A 849 9.22 -28.06 37.17
N ARG A 850 9.32 -29.38 37.34
CA ARG A 850 9.96 -30.00 38.51
C ARG A 850 11.04 -30.97 38.10
N ARG A 851 12.27 -30.70 38.53
CA ARG A 851 13.37 -31.65 38.42
C ARG A 851 13.11 -32.88 39.29
N LEU A 852 13.24 -34.07 38.71
CA LEU A 852 13.04 -35.38 39.36
C LEU A 852 14.35 -36.01 39.83
N THR A 853 15.51 -35.55 39.34
CA THR A 853 16.83 -36.01 39.79
C THR A 853 17.45 -35.04 40.81
N PRO A 854 18.35 -35.50 41.69
CA PRO A 854 19.08 -34.60 42.57
C PRO A 854 19.85 -33.52 41.80
N SER A 855 19.96 -32.32 42.36
CA SER A 855 20.73 -31.20 41.75
C SER A 855 22.22 -31.53 41.59
N THR A 856 22.75 -32.41 42.45
CA THR A 856 24.13 -32.93 42.39
C THR A 856 24.34 -33.99 41.31
N TYR A 857 23.29 -34.45 40.63
CA TYR A 857 23.37 -35.45 39.58
C TYR A 857 23.55 -34.80 38.20
N ASP A 858 24.38 -35.42 37.34
CA ASP A 858 24.76 -34.89 36.03
C ASP A 858 23.58 -34.83 35.06
N ARG A 859 22.65 -35.79 35.13
CA ARG A 859 21.46 -35.81 34.26
C ARG A 859 20.29 -35.09 34.89
N ASN A 860 19.85 -34.01 34.25
CA ASN A 860 18.61 -33.33 34.59
C ASN A 860 17.41 -34.04 33.93
N VAL A 861 16.68 -34.86 34.68
CA VAL A 861 15.37 -35.38 34.27
C VAL A 861 14.30 -34.59 35.00
N PHE A 862 13.31 -34.09 34.29
CA PHE A 862 12.29 -33.20 34.84
C PHE A 862 10.90 -33.55 34.33
N HIS A 863 9.93 -33.26 35.18
CA HIS A 863 8.50 -33.33 34.93
C HIS A 863 8.01 -31.97 34.48
N LEU A 864 7.18 -31.97 33.43
CA LEU A 864 6.46 -30.78 32.99
C LEU A 864 4.97 -31.07 32.99
N GLU A 865 4.18 -30.09 33.42
CA GLU A 865 2.72 -30.11 33.27
C GLU A 865 2.28 -28.86 32.53
N PHE A 866 1.30 -29.04 31.65
CA PHE A 866 0.68 -27.96 30.91
C PHE A 866 -0.83 -27.94 31.15
N ASP A 867 -1.39 -26.76 31.41
CA ASP A 867 -2.82 -26.50 31.46
C ASP A 867 -3.41 -26.52 30.04
N THR A 868 -4.44 -27.34 29.85
CA THR A 868 -5.20 -27.47 28.60
C THR A 868 -6.63 -26.92 28.71
N THR A 869 -6.96 -26.25 29.82
CA THR A 869 -8.26 -25.61 30.00
C THR A 869 -8.53 -24.60 28.90
N ASN A 870 -9.71 -24.68 28.28
CA ASN A 870 -10.16 -23.80 27.17
C ASN A 870 -9.29 -23.82 25.90
N THR A 871 -8.34 -24.76 25.76
CA THR A 871 -7.53 -24.86 24.52
C THR A 871 -8.15 -25.77 23.48
N GLY A 872 -9.08 -26.64 23.89
CA GLY A 872 -9.67 -27.68 23.02
C GLY A 872 -8.74 -28.84 22.71
N LEU A 873 -7.53 -28.88 23.30
CA LEU A 873 -6.56 -29.95 23.09
C LEU A 873 -7.11 -31.28 23.64
N LYS A 874 -7.24 -32.26 22.75
CA LYS A 874 -7.59 -33.65 23.07
C LYS A 874 -6.46 -34.57 22.64
N TYR A 875 -6.14 -35.55 23.47
CA TYR A 875 -5.13 -36.55 23.20
C TYR A 875 -5.58 -37.90 23.71
N GLU A 876 -5.18 -38.95 23.01
CA GLU A 876 -5.43 -40.33 23.40
C GLU A 876 -4.21 -40.94 24.07
N ILE A 877 -4.43 -42.07 24.74
CA ILE A 877 -3.36 -42.82 25.39
C ILE A 877 -2.37 -43.32 24.33
N GLY A 878 -1.10 -42.95 24.52
CA GLY A 878 -0.01 -43.29 23.60
C GLY A 878 0.49 -42.12 22.78
N ASP A 879 -0.31 -41.08 22.60
CA ASP A 879 0.05 -39.93 21.77
C ASP A 879 1.31 -39.22 22.26
N ALA A 880 1.98 -38.54 21.33
CA ALA A 880 3.13 -37.70 21.62
C ALA A 880 2.76 -36.22 21.47
N LEU A 881 3.23 -35.41 22.42
CA LEU A 881 3.13 -33.95 22.37
C LEU A 881 4.34 -33.41 21.60
N GLY A 882 4.07 -32.79 20.44
CA GLY A 882 5.04 -32.05 19.65
C GLY A 882 5.28 -30.67 20.25
N ILE A 883 6.44 -30.44 20.86
CA ILE A 883 6.84 -29.13 21.38
C ILE A 883 7.52 -28.32 20.27
N HIS A 884 7.01 -27.12 19.99
CA HIS A 884 7.62 -26.17 19.07
C HIS A 884 8.66 -25.33 19.83
N GLY A 885 9.88 -25.87 19.95
CA GLY A 885 10.97 -25.23 20.70
C GLY A 885 11.58 -24.02 19.99
N TRP A 886 12.13 -23.08 20.76
CA TRP A 886 12.77 -21.88 20.23
C TRP A 886 14.29 -21.97 20.32
N ASN A 887 14.99 -21.25 19.45
CA ASN A 887 16.41 -20.97 19.63
C ASN A 887 16.63 -20.09 20.87
N ASP A 888 17.82 -20.18 21.46
CA ASP A 888 18.20 -19.37 22.62
C ASP A 888 18.21 -17.89 22.24
N THR A 889 17.52 -17.06 23.02
CA THR A 889 17.35 -15.63 22.74
C THR A 889 18.69 -14.91 22.62
N GLN A 890 19.64 -15.20 23.51
CA GLN A 890 20.92 -14.51 23.52
C GLN A 890 21.77 -14.93 22.33
N GLU A 891 21.80 -16.22 21.98
CA GLU A 891 22.55 -16.68 20.81
C GLU A 891 22.02 -16.09 19.50
N VAL A 892 20.70 -15.88 19.39
CA VAL A 892 20.08 -15.20 18.24
C VAL A 892 20.43 -13.71 18.20
N LEU A 893 20.37 -13.00 19.35
CA LEU A 893 20.76 -11.59 19.41
C LEU A 893 22.24 -11.40 19.04
N ASP A 894 23.13 -12.25 19.56
CA ASP A 894 24.56 -12.24 19.22
C ASP A 894 24.79 -12.50 17.72
N PHE A 895 23.94 -13.33 17.10
CA PHE A 895 24.00 -13.57 15.66
C PHE A 895 23.48 -12.36 14.85
N ILE A 896 22.38 -11.73 15.26
CA ILE A 896 21.84 -10.54 14.62
C ILE A 896 22.86 -9.39 14.66
N GLU A 897 23.51 -9.19 15.80
CA GLU A 897 24.59 -8.21 15.97
C GLU A 897 25.77 -8.53 15.03
N PHE A 898 26.19 -9.80 14.96
CA PHE A 898 27.23 -10.24 14.02
C PHE A 898 26.85 -9.95 12.57
N TYR A 899 25.58 -10.09 12.20
CA TYR A 899 25.08 -9.84 10.85
C TYR A 899 24.88 -8.35 10.51
N GLY A 900 25.05 -7.46 11.49
CA GLY A 900 24.90 -6.01 11.32
C GLY A 900 23.45 -5.53 11.21
N GLU A 901 22.49 -6.31 11.72
CA GLU A 901 21.05 -6.04 11.63
C GLU A 901 20.45 -5.67 12.98
N LYS A 902 19.19 -5.22 12.97
CA LYS A 902 18.44 -4.90 14.20
C LYS A 902 17.39 -5.97 14.52
N PRO A 903 17.20 -6.34 15.81
CA PRO A 903 16.19 -7.32 16.21
C PRO A 903 14.77 -6.99 15.73
N GLU A 904 14.42 -5.70 15.71
CA GLU A 904 13.12 -5.16 15.32
C GLU A 904 12.89 -5.00 13.81
N THR A 905 13.89 -5.33 12.97
CA THR A 905 13.74 -5.27 11.51
C THR A 905 12.54 -6.14 11.09
N VAL A 906 11.57 -5.54 10.40
CA VAL A 906 10.37 -6.24 9.96
C VAL A 906 10.66 -6.99 8.65
N VAL A 907 10.40 -8.29 8.66
CA VAL A 907 10.62 -9.16 7.53
C VAL A 907 9.33 -9.88 7.17
N VAL A 908 9.04 -9.89 5.87
CA VAL A 908 7.90 -10.56 5.27
C VAL A 908 8.40 -11.83 4.59
N VAL A 909 7.94 -12.98 5.05
CA VAL A 909 8.32 -14.29 4.53
C VAL A 909 7.09 -14.93 3.89
N PRO A 910 7.18 -15.49 2.66
CA PRO A 910 6.09 -16.27 2.10
C PRO A 910 5.87 -17.51 2.96
N ARG A 911 4.64 -17.75 3.40
CA ARG A 911 4.24 -19.01 4.01
C ARG A 911 4.34 -20.07 2.92
N ALA A 912 5.30 -20.97 3.04
CA ALA A 912 5.53 -22.04 2.08
C ALA A 912 4.18 -22.67 1.69
N LEU A 913 3.84 -22.60 0.40
CA LEU A 913 2.69 -23.30 -0.15
C LEU A 913 2.85 -24.76 0.26
N ALA A 914 1.97 -25.25 1.14
CA ALA A 914 1.91 -26.67 1.44
C ALA A 914 1.91 -27.39 0.09
N LYS A 915 2.76 -28.42 -0.08
CA LYS A 915 2.96 -29.14 -1.36
C LYS A 915 1.68 -29.69 -2.02
N ASN A 916 0.52 -29.55 -1.36
CA ASN A 916 -0.80 -30.02 -1.76
C ASN A 916 -1.89 -28.91 -1.75
N ALA A 917 -1.52 -27.62 -1.80
CA ALA A 917 -2.53 -26.55 -1.85
C ALA A 917 -3.35 -26.63 -3.15
N PRO A 918 -4.69 -26.50 -3.09
CA PRO A 918 -5.53 -26.47 -4.30
C PRO A 918 -5.06 -25.40 -5.29
N GLU A 919 -5.19 -25.69 -6.58
CA GLU A 919 -4.89 -24.75 -7.66
C GLU A 919 -5.68 -23.44 -7.45
N GLY A 920 -5.00 -22.30 -7.46
CA GLY A 920 -5.59 -20.98 -7.17
C GLY A 920 -5.47 -20.48 -5.71
N THR A 921 -4.79 -21.22 -4.83
CA THR A 921 -4.55 -20.75 -3.44
C THR A 921 -3.47 -19.66 -3.40
N ILE A 922 -3.84 -18.44 -2.97
CA ILE A 922 -2.94 -17.29 -2.85
C ILE A 922 -1.86 -17.57 -1.78
N ALA A 923 -0.59 -17.31 -2.10
CA ALA A 923 0.51 -17.39 -1.14
C ALA A 923 0.28 -16.40 0.02
N ARG A 924 0.03 -16.92 1.23
CA ARG A 924 -0.08 -16.08 2.43
C ARG A 924 1.31 -15.64 2.85
N HIS A 925 1.47 -14.37 3.21
CA HIS A 925 2.73 -13.84 3.72
C HIS A 925 2.67 -13.72 5.24
N GLN A 926 3.79 -14.02 5.90
CA GLN A 926 3.97 -13.89 7.34
C GLN A 926 4.90 -12.72 7.62
N THR A 927 4.44 -11.76 8.42
CA THR A 927 5.19 -10.56 8.79
C THR A 927 5.63 -10.66 10.25
N ASN A 928 6.93 -10.73 10.48
CA ASN A 928 7.51 -10.86 11.82
C ASN A 928 8.78 -10.01 11.96
N SER A 929 9.18 -9.73 13.20
CA SER A 929 10.52 -9.18 13.46
C SER A 929 11.61 -10.21 13.13
N LEU A 930 12.81 -9.75 12.78
CA LEU A 930 13.96 -10.60 12.50
C LEU A 930 14.28 -11.50 13.69
N LEU A 931 14.18 -10.97 14.92
CA LEU A 931 14.32 -11.75 16.14
C LEU A 931 13.32 -12.92 16.19
N GLN A 932 12.04 -12.66 15.95
CA GLN A 932 11.01 -13.71 15.98
C GLN A 932 11.26 -14.79 14.94
N ILE A 933 11.66 -14.44 13.71
CA ILE A 933 11.91 -15.42 12.64
C ILE A 933 13.10 -16.32 12.99
N LEU A 934 14.23 -15.73 13.39
CA LEU A 934 15.43 -16.49 13.72
C LEU A 934 15.30 -17.25 15.03
N GLN A 935 14.42 -16.80 15.94
CA GLN A 935 14.17 -17.47 17.21
C GLN A 935 13.17 -18.62 17.09
N GLN A 936 12.06 -18.41 16.38
CA GLN A 936 10.87 -19.27 16.45
C GLN A 936 10.63 -20.07 15.17
N THR A 937 11.18 -19.64 14.03
CA THR A 937 10.87 -20.23 12.72
C THR A 937 12.05 -20.98 12.12
N LEU A 938 13.25 -20.40 12.12
CA LEU A 938 14.42 -20.95 11.39
C LEU A 938 15.42 -21.67 12.31
N ASP A 939 15.90 -22.82 11.86
CA ASP A 939 16.86 -23.67 12.59
C ASP A 939 18.31 -23.21 12.38
N LEU A 940 18.60 -22.02 12.91
CA LEU A 940 19.90 -21.35 12.81
C LEU A 940 21.04 -22.13 13.49
N PHE A 941 20.74 -22.82 14.60
CA PHE A 941 21.72 -23.60 15.36
C PHE A 941 21.66 -25.11 15.02
N GLY A 942 20.94 -25.47 13.97
CA GLY A 942 20.89 -26.82 13.43
C GLY A 942 22.13 -27.20 12.63
N ARG A 943 22.19 -28.47 12.24
CA ARG A 943 23.28 -29.04 11.45
C ARG A 943 23.19 -28.61 9.97
N PRO A 944 24.22 -27.98 9.40
CA PRO A 944 24.23 -27.55 8.00
C PRO A 944 24.34 -28.75 7.04
N SER A 945 23.53 -28.71 5.98
CA SER A 945 23.56 -29.71 4.90
C SER A 945 24.62 -29.36 3.86
N LYS A 946 25.08 -30.33 3.05
CA LYS A 946 25.99 -30.04 1.91
C LYS A 946 25.44 -28.96 0.97
N ARG A 947 24.12 -28.90 0.81
CA ARG A 947 23.44 -27.88 0.00
C ARG A 947 23.66 -26.47 0.56
N PHE A 948 23.58 -26.29 1.88
CA PHE A 948 23.83 -24.99 2.51
C PHE A 948 25.22 -24.44 2.18
N TYR A 949 26.27 -25.28 2.24
CA TYR A 949 27.62 -24.85 1.85
C TYR A 949 27.69 -24.44 0.36
N ALA A 950 27.01 -25.17 -0.53
CA ALA A 950 26.95 -24.84 -1.94
C ALA A 950 26.21 -23.51 -2.19
N ASP A 951 25.11 -23.28 -1.47
CA ASP A 951 24.30 -22.07 -1.57
C ASP A 951 25.05 -20.81 -1.07
N LEU A 952 26.09 -20.96 -0.23
CA LEU A 952 26.95 -19.85 0.23
C LEU A 952 28.03 -19.42 -0.78
N ILE A 953 28.48 -20.32 -1.67
CA ILE A 953 29.58 -20.07 -2.63
C ILE A 953 29.37 -18.82 -3.50
N PRO A 954 28.17 -18.53 -4.04
CA PRO A 954 27.93 -17.32 -4.84
C PRO A 954 28.15 -16.01 -4.08
N TYR A 955 27.98 -16.04 -2.75
CA TYR A 955 28.06 -14.85 -1.90
C TYR A 955 29.46 -14.61 -1.34
N ALA A 956 30.38 -15.56 -1.48
CA ALA A 956 31.75 -15.45 -1.01
C ALA A 956 32.55 -14.45 -1.86
N THR A 957 32.81 -13.26 -1.30
CA THR A 957 33.62 -12.21 -1.95
C THR A 957 35.12 -12.46 -1.87
N ASN A 958 35.58 -13.24 -0.88
CA ASN A 958 36.98 -13.63 -0.73
C ASN A 958 37.26 -14.91 -1.55
N ALA A 959 38.22 -14.84 -2.48
CA ALA A 959 38.58 -15.95 -3.35
C ALA A 959 39.04 -17.20 -2.58
N ALA A 960 39.77 -17.03 -1.47
CA ALA A 960 40.26 -18.15 -0.67
C ALA A 960 39.11 -18.87 0.08
N GLU A 961 38.16 -18.11 0.61
CA GLU A 961 36.95 -18.67 1.26
C GLU A 961 36.06 -19.38 0.23
N LYS A 962 35.93 -18.81 -0.96
CA LYS A 962 35.17 -19.43 -2.07
C LYS A 962 35.77 -20.76 -2.51
N GLU A 963 37.09 -20.83 -2.67
CA GLU A 963 37.80 -22.08 -2.98
C GLU A 963 37.63 -23.09 -1.85
N ARG A 964 37.70 -22.65 -0.59
CA ARG A 964 37.53 -23.50 0.59
C ARG A 964 36.13 -24.10 0.69
N LEU A 965 35.08 -23.29 0.50
CA LEU A 965 33.69 -23.75 0.46
C LEU A 965 33.47 -24.77 -0.68
N THR A 966 34.10 -24.53 -1.84
CA THR A 966 34.04 -25.44 -2.99
C THR A 966 34.73 -26.78 -2.70
N HIS A 967 35.88 -26.76 -2.01
CA HIS A 967 36.58 -27.97 -1.60
C HIS A 967 35.76 -28.80 -0.60
N LEU A 968 35.10 -28.17 0.37
CA LEU A 968 34.31 -28.87 1.39
C LEU A 968 33.14 -29.70 0.83
N ILE A 969 32.62 -29.32 -0.35
CA ILE A 969 31.55 -30.06 -1.02
C ILE A 969 32.07 -31.06 -2.07
N SER A 970 33.37 -31.06 -2.36
CA SER A 970 33.99 -31.95 -3.35
C SER A 970 34.19 -33.38 -2.82
N ALA A 971 34.60 -34.30 -3.69
CA ALA A 971 34.92 -35.67 -3.28
C ALA A 971 36.14 -35.71 -2.36
N GLU A 972 37.12 -34.83 -2.59
CA GLU A 972 38.35 -34.70 -1.82
C GLU A 972 38.09 -34.15 -0.40
N GLY A 973 37.10 -33.25 -0.24
CA GLY A 973 36.71 -32.70 1.06
C GLY A 973 35.73 -33.56 1.88
N ALA A 974 35.35 -34.75 1.40
CA ALA A 974 34.31 -35.57 2.03
C ALA A 974 34.64 -36.00 3.47
N GLN A 975 35.92 -36.30 3.76
CA GLN A 975 36.35 -36.64 5.11
C GLN A 975 36.29 -35.42 6.03
N GLU A 976 36.73 -34.25 5.56
CA GLU A 976 36.68 -33.02 6.37
C GLU A 976 35.22 -32.60 6.65
N PHE A 977 34.32 -32.76 5.68
CA PHE A 977 32.89 -32.54 5.91
C PHE A 977 32.35 -33.47 7.00
N LYS A 978 32.80 -34.74 7.04
CA LYS A 978 32.43 -35.69 8.10
C LYS A 978 32.97 -35.26 9.46
N ASP A 979 34.22 -34.81 9.53
CA ASP A 979 34.83 -34.33 10.77
C ASP A 979 34.06 -33.11 11.32
N ARG A 980 33.59 -32.20 10.45
CA ARG A 980 32.73 -31.06 10.82
C ARG A 980 31.35 -31.46 11.34
N VAL A 981 30.80 -32.55 10.82
CA VAL A 981 29.57 -33.15 11.32
C VAL A 981 29.78 -33.72 12.70
N ASP A 982 30.88 -34.46 12.90
CA ASP A 982 31.25 -35.04 14.19
C ASP A 982 31.58 -33.94 15.23
N GLU A 983 32.07 -32.79 14.75
CA GLU A 983 32.26 -31.55 15.53
C GLU A 983 30.95 -30.82 15.86
N THR A 984 29.82 -31.24 15.30
CA THR A 984 28.49 -30.63 15.52
C THR A 984 28.44 -29.13 15.20
N LEU A 985 29.12 -28.70 14.13
CA LEU A 985 29.04 -27.32 13.65
C LEU A 985 27.62 -26.96 13.21
N THR A 986 27.23 -25.70 13.45
CA THR A 986 25.90 -25.16 13.15
C THR A 986 25.91 -24.21 11.95
N HIS A 987 24.75 -23.86 11.38
CA HIS A 987 24.69 -22.84 10.31
C HIS A 987 25.33 -21.51 10.75
N ALA A 988 25.08 -21.07 11.99
CA ALA A 988 25.70 -19.88 12.56
C ALA A 988 27.22 -20.00 12.72
N ASP A 989 27.75 -21.19 13.07
CA ASP A 989 29.21 -21.40 13.15
C ASP A 989 29.85 -21.28 11.75
N ILE A 990 29.21 -21.80 10.70
CA ILE A 990 29.71 -21.72 9.32
C ILE A 990 29.69 -20.28 8.78
N LEU A 991 28.63 -19.52 9.03
CA LEU A 991 28.55 -18.10 8.62
C LEU A 991 29.62 -17.24 9.32
N ARG A 992 30.00 -17.59 10.56
CA ARG A 992 31.10 -16.92 11.28
C ARG A 992 32.48 -17.36 10.78
N GLU A 993 32.63 -18.61 10.33
CA GLU A 993 33.87 -19.12 9.74
C GLU A 993 34.17 -18.52 8.36
N PHE A 994 33.14 -18.26 7.55
CA PHE A 994 33.24 -17.69 6.20
C PHE A 994 32.56 -16.31 6.11
N PRO A 995 33.09 -15.28 6.78
CA PRO A 995 32.43 -13.98 6.88
C PRO A 995 32.29 -13.25 5.54
N SER A 996 33.06 -13.63 4.51
CA SER A 996 32.91 -13.05 3.17
C SER A 996 31.72 -13.61 2.40
N ALA A 997 31.19 -14.78 2.81
CA ALA A 997 30.01 -15.44 2.25
C ALA A 997 28.74 -14.95 2.96
N HIS A 998 28.39 -13.68 2.70
CA HIS A 998 27.43 -12.92 3.49
C HIS A 998 26.16 -12.57 2.70
N PRO A 999 25.18 -13.51 2.55
CA PRO A 999 23.92 -13.24 1.85
C PRO A 999 23.09 -12.14 2.56
N SER A 1000 22.11 -11.54 1.88
CA SER A 1000 21.15 -10.64 2.55
C SER A 1000 20.18 -11.43 3.45
N ILE A 1001 19.52 -10.77 4.42
CA ILE A 1001 18.52 -11.42 5.29
C ILE A 1001 17.44 -12.19 4.50
N PRO A 1002 16.80 -11.60 3.48
CA PRO A 1002 15.94 -12.33 2.54
C PRO A 1002 16.52 -13.62 1.98
N GLN A 1003 17.77 -13.59 1.53
CA GLN A 1003 18.45 -14.73 0.92
C GLN A 1003 18.75 -15.79 1.97
N LEU A 1004 19.23 -15.38 3.15
CA LEU A 1004 19.54 -16.27 4.26
C LEU A 1004 18.31 -17.03 4.76
N ILE A 1005 17.14 -16.36 4.85
CA ILE A 1005 15.88 -16.99 5.26
C ILE A 1005 15.51 -18.16 4.36
N ASN A 1006 15.79 -18.08 3.05
CA ASN A 1006 15.51 -19.14 2.09
C ASN A 1006 16.54 -20.29 2.13
N MET A 1007 17.72 -20.08 2.72
CA MET A 1007 18.77 -21.09 2.86
C MET A 1007 18.62 -21.93 4.13
N LEU A 1008 18.03 -21.36 5.18
CA LEU A 1008 17.90 -22.01 6.49
C LEU A 1008 16.65 -22.91 6.55
N PRO A 1009 16.76 -24.13 7.09
CA PRO A 1009 15.60 -24.98 7.31
C PRO A 1009 14.70 -24.45 8.44
N ALA A 1010 13.41 -24.80 8.43
CA ALA A 1010 12.50 -24.49 9.52
C ALA A 1010 12.73 -25.39 10.75
N ILE A 1011 12.49 -24.86 11.95
CA ILE A 1011 12.51 -25.62 13.21
C ILE A 1011 11.38 -26.66 13.16
N LYS A 1012 11.72 -27.92 13.43
CA LYS A 1012 10.73 -29.02 13.48
C LYS A 1012 10.24 -29.23 14.92
N PRO A 1013 8.95 -29.53 15.14
CA PRO A 1013 8.46 -29.86 16.47
C PRO A 1013 9.12 -31.13 17.01
N ARG A 1014 9.49 -31.10 18.29
CA ARG A 1014 10.06 -32.26 18.98
C ARG A 1014 8.96 -33.02 19.71
N HIS A 1015 8.74 -34.25 19.29
CA HIS A 1015 7.73 -35.12 19.89
C HIS A 1015 8.26 -35.78 21.17
N TYR A 1016 7.50 -35.66 22.25
CA TYR A 1016 7.72 -36.36 23.52
C TYR A 1016 6.48 -37.19 23.84
N SER A 1017 6.66 -38.46 24.22
CA SER A 1017 5.55 -39.31 24.64
C SER A 1017 4.85 -38.69 25.86
N ILE A 1018 3.52 -38.65 25.83
CA ILE A 1018 2.72 -38.05 26.91
C ILE A 1018 2.78 -38.94 28.16
N ALA A 1019 2.98 -38.32 29.31
CA ALA A 1019 3.18 -38.98 30.61
C ALA A 1019 1.93 -39.00 31.52
N SER A 1020 0.77 -38.60 30.98
CA SER A 1020 -0.52 -38.55 31.69
C SER A 1020 -1.64 -39.18 30.89
N SER A 1021 -2.69 -39.64 31.59
CA SER A 1021 -3.99 -39.95 30.96
C SER A 1021 -4.87 -38.70 30.96
N GLN A 1022 -5.49 -38.36 29.83
CA GLN A 1022 -6.47 -37.26 29.80
C GLN A 1022 -7.73 -37.60 30.60
N LYS A 1023 -8.07 -38.88 30.80
CA LYS A 1023 -9.22 -39.24 31.65
C LYS A 1023 -8.92 -39.07 33.14
N ALA A 1024 -7.67 -39.31 33.55
CA ALA A 1024 -7.21 -39.01 34.90
C ALA A 1024 -6.99 -37.50 35.13
N HIS A 1025 -6.51 -36.79 34.10
CA HIS A 1025 -6.21 -35.36 34.13
C HIS A 1025 -6.91 -34.62 32.97
N PRO A 1026 -8.22 -34.30 33.08
CA PRO A 1026 -9.02 -33.76 31.97
C PRO A 1026 -8.48 -32.48 31.32
N ASN A 1027 -7.87 -31.62 32.14
CA ASN A 1027 -7.39 -30.30 31.75
C ASN A 1027 -5.86 -30.17 31.89
N SER A 1028 -5.13 -31.29 31.89
CA SER A 1028 -3.66 -31.23 31.93
C SER A 1028 -3.00 -32.29 31.04
N VAL A 1029 -1.84 -31.94 30.50
CA VAL A 1029 -0.95 -32.87 29.80
C VAL A 1029 0.44 -32.80 30.42
N HIS A 1030 0.99 -33.96 30.73
CA HIS A 1030 2.24 -34.09 31.47
C HIS A 1030 3.32 -34.67 30.57
N LEU A 1031 4.56 -34.23 30.71
CA LEU A 1031 5.73 -34.78 30.03
C LEU A 1031 6.81 -35.21 31.03
N LEU A 1032 7.65 -36.15 30.58
CA LEU A 1032 8.85 -36.58 31.28
C LEU A 1032 10.03 -36.47 30.33
N ILE A 1033 10.95 -35.55 30.63
CA ILE A 1033 12.00 -35.15 29.69
C ILE A 1033 13.36 -35.22 30.38
N VAL A 1034 14.39 -35.55 29.61
CA VAL A 1034 15.79 -35.43 30.02
C VAL A 1034 16.44 -34.31 29.23
N ALA A 1035 17.13 -33.40 29.92
CA ALA A 1035 17.93 -32.38 29.26
C ALA A 1035 19.06 -33.02 28.46
N VAL A 1036 19.24 -32.58 27.21
CA VAL A 1036 20.29 -33.09 26.33
C VAL A 1036 21.41 -32.07 26.27
N GLU A 1037 22.56 -32.46 26.80
CA GLU A 1037 23.79 -31.66 26.78
C GLU A 1037 24.96 -32.59 26.44
N TRP A 1038 25.87 -32.15 25.58
CA TRP A 1038 27.07 -32.91 25.24
C TRP A 1038 28.25 -31.98 24.98
N THR A 1039 29.44 -32.55 24.96
CA THR A 1039 30.67 -31.82 24.63
C THR A 1039 31.11 -32.24 23.24
N ALA A 1040 31.26 -31.28 22.33
CA ALA A 1040 31.83 -31.52 21.01
C ALA A 1040 33.31 -31.96 21.13
N PRO A 1041 33.90 -32.64 20.13
CA PRO A 1041 35.31 -33.02 20.13
C PRO A 1041 36.28 -31.86 20.41
N SER A 1042 35.97 -30.62 20.00
CA SER A 1042 36.74 -29.42 20.37
C SER A 1042 36.70 -29.02 21.85
N GLY A 1043 35.83 -29.64 22.66
CA GLY A 1043 35.56 -29.24 24.05
C GLY A 1043 34.40 -28.24 24.20
N LYS A 1044 33.80 -27.75 23.11
CA LYS A 1044 32.67 -26.82 23.16
C LYS A 1044 31.41 -27.51 23.69
N ALA A 1045 30.76 -26.92 24.68
CA ALA A 1045 29.46 -27.39 25.16
C ALA A 1045 28.37 -27.18 24.10
N ARG A 1046 27.51 -28.18 23.92
CA ARG A 1046 26.39 -28.19 22.99
C ARG A 1046 25.13 -28.67 23.69
N PHE A 1047 23.99 -28.17 23.22
CA PHE A 1047 22.71 -28.34 23.88
C PHE A 1047 21.66 -28.80 22.87
N GLY A 1048 20.73 -29.64 23.32
CA GLY A 1048 19.53 -29.94 22.56
C GLY A 1048 18.62 -28.70 22.56
N GLN A 1049 18.34 -28.15 21.37
CA GLN A 1049 17.55 -26.92 21.19
C GLN A 1049 16.24 -26.94 22.00
N CYS A 1050 15.38 -27.94 21.78
CA CYS A 1050 14.09 -28.02 22.45
C CYS A 1050 14.20 -28.22 23.97
N THR A 1051 15.18 -29.01 24.44
CA THR A 1051 15.38 -29.23 25.88
C THR A 1051 15.97 -28.01 26.58
N ARG A 1052 16.83 -27.25 25.90
CA ARG A 1052 17.36 -25.96 26.41
C ARG A 1052 16.24 -24.93 26.51
N TYR A 1053 15.39 -24.86 25.49
CA TYR A 1053 14.17 -24.05 25.55
C TYR A 1053 13.31 -24.44 26.77
N LEU A 1054 12.91 -25.71 26.90
CA LEU A 1054 12.04 -26.17 27.98
C LEU A 1054 12.63 -26.00 29.39
N THR A 1055 13.96 -26.13 29.55
CA THR A 1055 14.63 -25.93 30.85
C THR A 1055 14.73 -24.46 31.24
N SER A 1056 14.63 -23.54 30.28
CA SER A 1056 14.60 -22.09 30.54
C SER A 1056 13.23 -21.57 30.97
N LEU A 1057 12.16 -22.35 30.79
CA LEU A 1057 10.79 -21.91 31.05
C LEU A 1057 10.38 -22.08 32.52
N GLY A 1058 9.66 -21.08 33.03
CA GLY A 1058 9.05 -21.07 34.35
C GLY A 1058 7.57 -21.43 34.33
N VAL A 1059 7.02 -21.63 35.53
CA VAL A 1059 5.56 -21.76 35.72
C VAL A 1059 4.90 -20.48 35.26
N GLY A 1060 3.91 -20.61 34.38
CA GLY A 1060 3.18 -19.50 33.79
C GLY A 1060 3.56 -19.17 32.35
N ASP A 1061 4.66 -19.71 31.83
CA ASP A 1061 5.06 -19.49 30.44
C ASP A 1061 4.17 -20.27 29.46
N ASN A 1062 3.96 -19.68 28.28
CA ASN A 1062 3.17 -20.29 27.21
C ASN A 1062 4.08 -21.10 26.26
N VAL A 1063 3.59 -22.26 25.83
CA VAL A 1063 4.27 -23.15 24.91
C VAL A 1063 3.33 -23.55 23.79
N THR A 1064 3.80 -23.45 22.55
CA THR A 1064 3.07 -23.95 21.38
C THR A 1064 3.31 -25.45 21.24
N VAL A 1065 2.21 -26.22 21.17
CA VAL A 1065 2.24 -27.67 21.11
C VAL A 1065 1.35 -28.22 19.99
N SER A 1066 1.67 -29.40 19.50
CA SER A 1066 0.87 -30.16 18.54
C SER A 1066 0.72 -31.61 19.00
N ILE A 1067 -0.30 -32.33 18.51
CA ILE A 1067 -0.51 -33.74 18.83
C ILE A 1067 -0.08 -34.59 17.65
N LYS A 1068 0.73 -35.61 17.94
CA LYS A 1068 1.08 -36.66 16.97
C LYS A 1068 0.54 -37.99 17.47
N PRO A 1069 -0.39 -38.62 16.72
CA PRO A 1069 -0.87 -39.95 17.04
C PRO A 1069 0.26 -40.98 17.10
N SER A 1070 0.20 -41.88 18.08
CA SER A 1070 1.13 -43.03 18.19
C SER A 1070 0.42 -44.35 17.97
N VAL A 1071 1.20 -45.36 17.59
CA VAL A 1071 0.78 -46.77 17.58
C VAL A 1071 0.85 -47.42 18.97
N MET A 1072 1.40 -46.72 19.98
CA MET A 1072 1.52 -47.19 21.36
C MET A 1072 0.21 -47.00 22.14
N THR A 1073 -0.87 -47.68 21.73
CA THR A 1073 -2.20 -47.58 22.36
C THR A 1073 -2.46 -48.78 23.31
N LEU A 1074 -3.40 -48.63 24.24
CA LEU A 1074 -3.84 -49.73 25.11
C LEU A 1074 -4.60 -50.81 24.31
N PRO A 1075 -4.62 -52.08 24.79
CA PRO A 1075 -5.38 -53.15 24.16
C PRO A 1075 -6.88 -52.82 24.05
N PRO A 1076 -7.58 -53.33 23.01
CA PRO A 1076 -9.01 -53.06 22.82
C PRO A 1076 -9.90 -53.50 23.99
N SER A 1077 -9.54 -54.60 24.67
CA SER A 1077 -10.29 -55.10 25.82
C SER A 1077 -9.61 -54.72 27.14
N PRO A 1078 -10.35 -54.18 28.11
CA PRO A 1078 -9.80 -53.87 29.41
C PRO A 1078 -9.24 -55.07 30.19
N HIS A 1079 -9.67 -56.30 29.91
CA HIS A 1079 -9.16 -57.48 30.63
C HIS A 1079 -7.84 -58.03 30.08
N GLN A 1080 -7.38 -57.57 28.91
CA GLN A 1080 -6.14 -58.06 28.31
C GLN A 1080 -4.91 -57.61 29.12
N PRO A 1081 -3.94 -58.49 29.37
CA PRO A 1081 -2.69 -58.14 30.06
C PRO A 1081 -1.86 -57.13 29.29
N VAL A 1082 -1.23 -56.21 30.03
CA VAL A 1082 -0.35 -55.15 29.49
C VAL A 1082 1.05 -55.31 30.08
N ILE A 1083 2.03 -55.60 29.24
CA ILE A 1083 3.43 -55.77 29.64
C ILE A 1083 4.23 -54.57 29.11
N MET A 1084 4.87 -53.84 30.01
CA MET A 1084 5.52 -52.56 29.74
C MET A 1084 6.99 -52.64 30.14
N ALA A 1085 7.88 -52.21 29.25
CA ALA A 1085 9.31 -52.10 29.51
C ALA A 1085 9.75 -50.65 29.31
N GLY A 1086 9.91 -49.91 30.42
CA GLY A 1086 10.26 -48.49 30.44
C GLY A 1086 11.69 -48.24 30.91
N LEU A 1087 12.51 -47.62 30.06
CA LEU A 1087 13.90 -47.29 30.36
C LEU A 1087 14.09 -45.78 30.57
N GLY A 1088 14.41 -45.36 31.79
CA GLY A 1088 14.56 -43.95 32.15
C GLY A 1088 13.31 -43.14 31.79
N THR A 1089 13.45 -42.13 30.93
CA THR A 1089 12.32 -41.31 30.45
C THR A 1089 11.33 -42.07 29.58
N GLY A 1090 11.67 -43.28 29.10
CA GLY A 1090 10.73 -44.20 28.47
C GLY A 1090 9.61 -44.70 29.40
N MET A 1091 9.63 -44.31 30.68
CA MET A 1091 8.50 -44.49 31.59
C MET A 1091 7.27 -43.62 31.23
N ALA A 1092 7.45 -42.54 30.46
CA ALA A 1092 6.39 -41.58 30.15
C ALA A 1092 5.07 -42.24 29.68
N PRO A 1093 5.02 -42.99 28.56
CA PRO A 1093 3.75 -43.57 28.10
C PRO A 1093 3.18 -44.59 29.10
N PHE A 1094 4.03 -45.27 29.86
CA PHE A 1094 3.59 -46.28 30.82
C PHE A 1094 2.96 -45.67 32.07
N ARG A 1095 3.42 -44.50 32.51
CA ARG A 1095 2.71 -43.72 33.53
C ARG A 1095 1.29 -43.38 33.07
N ALA A 1096 1.12 -42.94 31.83
CA ALA A 1096 -0.20 -42.66 31.25
C ALA A 1096 -1.09 -43.93 31.20
N PHE A 1097 -0.53 -45.08 30.78
CA PHE A 1097 -1.25 -46.36 30.75
C PHE A 1097 -1.74 -46.76 32.14
N ILE A 1098 -0.87 -46.66 33.16
CA ILE A 1098 -1.23 -47.01 34.54
C ILE A 1098 -2.32 -46.08 35.06
N GLN A 1099 -2.23 -44.77 34.81
CA GLN A 1099 -3.26 -43.80 35.21
C GLN A 1099 -4.62 -44.07 34.53
N GLU A 1100 -4.63 -44.42 33.25
CA GLU A 1100 -5.85 -44.78 32.52
C GLU A 1100 -6.52 -46.03 33.13
N ARG A 1101 -5.72 -47.06 33.45
CA ARG A 1101 -6.20 -48.29 34.08
C ARG A 1101 -6.67 -48.06 35.52
N ALA A 1102 -5.99 -47.20 36.27
CA ALA A 1102 -6.43 -46.76 37.59
C ALA A 1102 -7.79 -46.06 37.52
N TRP A 1103 -7.97 -45.17 36.54
CA TRP A 1103 -9.24 -44.50 36.29
C TRP A 1103 -10.36 -45.50 35.94
N GLN A 1104 -10.10 -46.47 35.04
CA GLN A 1104 -11.05 -47.53 34.68
C GLN A 1104 -11.47 -48.34 35.91
N LYS A 1105 -10.51 -48.79 36.74
CA LYS A 1105 -10.77 -49.51 37.99
C LYS A 1105 -11.62 -48.67 38.95
N ALA A 1106 -11.36 -47.37 39.05
CA ALA A 1106 -12.15 -46.45 39.87
C ALA A 1106 -13.59 -46.25 39.36
N GLN A 1107 -13.84 -46.42 38.04
CA GLN A 1107 -15.18 -46.45 37.44
C GLN A 1107 -15.89 -47.82 37.60
N GLY A 1108 -15.27 -48.78 38.28
CA GLY A 1108 -15.82 -50.13 38.47
C GLY A 1108 -15.63 -51.07 37.28
N ILE A 1109 -14.76 -50.70 36.32
CA ILE A 1109 -14.38 -51.58 35.21
C ILE A 1109 -13.31 -52.55 35.70
N ASP A 1110 -13.52 -53.84 35.49
CA ASP A 1110 -12.51 -54.86 35.80
C ASP A 1110 -11.36 -54.79 34.78
N VAL A 1111 -10.13 -54.72 35.28
CA VAL A 1111 -8.92 -54.47 34.47
C VAL A 1111 -7.96 -55.65 34.56
N GLY A 1112 -7.35 -55.99 33.41
CA GLY A 1112 -6.39 -57.06 33.29
C GLY A 1112 -5.05 -56.78 34.00
N PRO A 1113 -4.19 -57.81 34.17
CA PRO A 1113 -2.90 -57.67 34.82
C PRO A 1113 -1.98 -56.66 34.12
N MET A 1114 -1.34 -55.79 34.91
CA MET A 1114 -0.31 -54.87 34.42
C MET A 1114 1.07 -55.23 34.95
N ILE A 1115 2.04 -55.38 34.04
CA ILE A 1115 3.41 -55.75 34.36
C ILE A 1115 4.34 -54.64 33.88
N LEU A 1116 5.18 -54.12 34.79
CA LEU A 1116 6.12 -53.05 34.49
C LEU A 1116 7.56 -53.50 34.80
N TYR A 1117 8.39 -53.54 33.77
CA TYR A 1117 9.85 -53.63 33.88
C TYR A 1117 10.43 -52.22 33.77
N PHE A 1118 10.94 -51.69 34.89
CA PHE A 1118 11.58 -50.38 34.93
C PHE A 1118 13.10 -50.51 35.03
N GLY A 1119 13.81 -49.82 34.13
CA GLY A 1119 15.27 -49.78 34.13
C GLY A 1119 15.84 -48.37 34.24
N SER A 1120 16.83 -48.19 35.12
CA SER A 1120 17.60 -46.93 35.21
C SER A 1120 19.04 -47.15 35.72
N ARG A 1121 19.82 -46.08 35.88
CA ARG A 1121 21.21 -46.18 36.37
C ARG A 1121 21.25 -46.51 37.85
N ASN A 1122 20.60 -45.71 38.68
CA ASN A 1122 20.66 -45.80 40.14
C ASN A 1122 19.27 -45.60 40.73
N ARG A 1123 18.93 -46.34 41.79
CA ARG A 1123 17.65 -46.16 42.49
C ARG A 1123 17.54 -44.78 43.14
N SER A 1124 18.59 -44.33 43.82
CA SER A 1124 18.56 -43.06 44.56
C SER A 1124 18.49 -41.81 43.69
N ASN A 1125 18.92 -41.91 42.42
CA ASN A 1125 19.04 -40.75 41.54
C ASN A 1125 18.03 -40.76 40.38
N GLU A 1126 17.63 -41.93 39.87
CA GLU A 1126 16.82 -42.06 38.65
C GLU A 1126 15.61 -43.01 38.80
N TYR A 1127 15.14 -43.29 40.02
CA TYR A 1127 13.87 -44.01 40.20
C TYR A 1127 12.66 -43.07 40.03
N LEU A 1128 12.41 -42.70 38.77
CA LEU A 1128 11.39 -41.74 38.37
C LEU A 1128 9.99 -42.23 38.79
N TYR A 1129 9.26 -41.39 39.53
CA TYR A 1129 7.93 -41.68 40.10
C TYR A 1129 7.89 -42.92 41.00
N GLY A 1130 8.99 -43.27 41.67
CA GLY A 1130 9.06 -44.48 42.50
C GLY A 1130 7.94 -44.61 43.53
N GLU A 1131 7.61 -43.53 44.26
CA GLU A 1131 6.52 -43.53 45.24
C GLU A 1131 5.14 -43.81 44.61
N GLU A 1132 4.86 -43.21 43.44
CA GLU A 1132 3.61 -43.44 42.69
C GLU A 1132 3.52 -44.89 42.19
N LEU A 1133 4.61 -45.44 41.65
CA LEU A 1133 4.65 -46.81 41.14
C LEU A 1133 4.52 -47.85 42.26
N GLU A 1134 5.17 -47.64 43.40
CA GLU A 1134 5.05 -48.51 44.57
C GLU A 1134 3.62 -48.48 45.16
N ALA A 1135 2.95 -47.32 45.13
CA ALA A 1135 1.55 -47.20 45.55
C ALA A 1135 0.60 -48.00 44.63
N TYR A 1136 0.75 -47.92 43.31
CA TYR A 1136 -0.05 -48.73 42.38
C TYR A 1136 0.22 -50.23 42.49
N HIS A 1137 1.44 -50.62 42.87
CA HIS A 1137 1.76 -52.03 43.15
C HIS A 1137 1.09 -52.51 44.44
N ALA A 1138 1.12 -51.69 45.49
CA ALA A 1138 0.44 -52.00 46.76
C ALA A 1138 -1.10 -52.11 46.61
N ASP A 1139 -1.71 -51.30 45.74
CA ASP A 1139 -3.14 -51.39 45.40
C ASP A 1139 -3.49 -52.57 44.47
N GLY A 1140 -2.49 -53.31 44.00
CA GLY A 1140 -2.65 -54.47 43.13
C GLY A 1140 -3.01 -54.15 41.68
N LEU A 1141 -3.05 -52.86 41.28
CA LEU A 1141 -3.21 -52.45 39.88
C LEU A 1141 -2.00 -52.89 39.04
N LEU A 1142 -0.80 -52.53 39.50
CA LEU A 1142 0.43 -53.09 38.97
C LEU A 1142 0.64 -54.47 39.59
N THR A 1143 0.24 -55.52 38.89
CA THR A 1143 0.36 -56.91 39.37
C THR A 1143 1.82 -57.31 39.58
N HIS A 1144 2.73 -56.81 38.73
CA HIS A 1144 4.16 -57.06 38.84
C HIS A 1144 4.97 -55.79 38.54
N LEU A 1145 5.80 -55.38 39.50
CA LEU A 1145 6.76 -54.29 39.35
C LEU A 1145 8.18 -54.86 39.45
N ARG A 1146 8.93 -54.82 38.34
CA ARG A 1146 10.29 -55.35 38.23
C ARG A 1146 11.26 -54.21 38.01
N LEU A 1147 12.13 -53.98 39.01
CA LEU A 1147 13.07 -52.88 39.01
C LEU A 1147 14.49 -53.39 38.68
N ALA A 1148 15.17 -52.71 37.77
CA ALA A 1148 16.54 -52.99 37.36
C ALA A 1148 17.39 -51.70 37.45
N PHE A 1149 18.40 -51.73 38.32
CA PHE A 1149 19.35 -50.61 38.50
C PHE A 1149 20.76 -51.08 38.14
N SER A 1150 21.36 -50.44 37.14
CA SER A 1150 22.61 -50.93 36.53
C SER A 1150 23.89 -50.51 37.27
N ARG A 1151 23.81 -49.57 38.22
CA ARG A 1151 24.97 -48.97 38.90
C ARG A 1151 24.94 -49.06 40.43
N ASP A 1152 23.91 -49.67 41.02
CA ASP A 1152 23.77 -49.78 42.49
C ASP A 1152 24.63 -50.92 43.08
N GLN A 1153 25.11 -51.83 42.23
CA GLN A 1153 25.94 -52.97 42.59
C GLN A 1153 27.03 -53.23 41.53
N LYS A 1154 27.98 -54.12 41.83
CA LYS A 1154 29.14 -54.42 40.96
C LYS A 1154 28.73 -55.05 39.61
N GLU A 1155 27.77 -55.98 39.62
CA GLU A 1155 27.24 -56.61 38.42
C GLU A 1155 26.09 -55.78 37.83
N LYS A 1156 26.11 -55.53 36.52
CA LYS A 1156 25.08 -54.69 35.88
C LYS A 1156 23.77 -55.47 35.75
N ILE A 1157 22.71 -55.00 36.41
CA ILE A 1157 21.36 -55.56 36.29
C ILE A 1157 20.55 -54.69 35.33
N TYR A 1158 20.07 -55.29 34.24
CA TYR A 1158 19.20 -54.65 33.25
C TYR A 1158 17.84 -55.34 33.19
N ILE A 1159 16.88 -54.72 32.48
CA ILE A 1159 15.49 -55.22 32.40
C ILE A 1159 15.39 -56.62 31.78
N GLN A 1160 16.23 -56.95 30.79
CA GLN A 1160 16.24 -58.28 30.16
C GLN A 1160 16.61 -59.38 31.16
N HIS A 1161 17.43 -59.09 32.18
CA HIS A 1161 17.73 -60.07 33.23
C HIS A 1161 16.48 -60.37 34.07
N LYS A 1162 15.68 -59.34 34.37
CA LYS A 1162 14.39 -59.50 35.07
C LYS A 1162 13.34 -60.19 34.21
N MET A 1163 13.31 -59.91 32.91
CA MET A 1163 12.43 -60.61 31.98
C MET A 1163 12.78 -62.09 31.85
N ASN A 1164 14.07 -62.45 31.87
CA ASN A 1164 14.51 -63.85 31.87
C ASN A 1164 14.12 -64.57 33.17
N GLU A 1165 14.19 -63.90 34.34
CA GLU A 1165 13.68 -64.44 35.61
C GLU A 1165 12.16 -64.73 35.54
N ASP A 1166 11.42 -63.94 34.77
CA ASP A 1166 9.96 -64.01 34.59
C ASP A 1166 9.52 -64.74 33.31
N GLY A 1167 10.37 -65.58 32.70
CA GLY A 1167 10.10 -66.23 31.41
C GLY A 1167 8.74 -66.96 31.33
N GLN A 1168 8.37 -67.71 32.38
CA GLN A 1168 7.07 -68.41 32.44
C GLN A 1168 5.87 -67.45 32.49
N LEU A 1169 6.03 -66.28 33.11
CA LEU A 1169 5.00 -65.24 33.20
C LEU A 1169 4.77 -64.60 31.83
N LEU A 1170 5.85 -64.26 31.14
CA LEU A 1170 5.82 -63.70 29.79
C LEU A 1170 5.21 -64.70 28.80
N HIS A 1171 5.59 -65.97 28.89
CA HIS A 1171 5.01 -67.06 28.10
C HIS A 1171 3.48 -67.11 28.26
N LYS A 1172 2.99 -67.17 29.51
CA LYS A 1172 1.56 -67.22 29.83
C LYS A 1172 0.81 -66.03 29.22
N TYR A 1173 1.25 -64.80 29.44
CA TYR A 1173 0.47 -63.63 29.03
C TYR A 1173 0.54 -63.34 27.52
N LEU A 1174 1.62 -63.71 26.84
CA LEU A 1174 1.78 -63.44 25.41
C LEU A 1174 1.24 -64.55 24.50
N LEU A 1175 1.36 -65.83 24.90
CA LEU A 1175 0.97 -66.96 24.04
C LEU A 1175 -0.40 -67.57 24.35
N ASP A 1176 -0.97 -67.35 25.55
CA ASP A 1176 -2.32 -67.81 25.85
C ASP A 1176 -3.35 -67.03 25.01
N ALA A 1177 -4.03 -67.76 24.11
CA ALA A 1177 -5.02 -67.20 23.19
C ALA A 1177 -6.24 -66.58 23.89
N GLN A 1178 -6.54 -66.97 25.14
CA GLN A 1178 -7.62 -66.35 25.92
C GLN A 1178 -7.21 -65.02 26.55
N LEU A 1179 -5.95 -64.93 26.99
CA LEU A 1179 -5.41 -63.72 27.63
C LEU A 1179 -5.02 -62.66 26.61
N ASN A 1180 -4.42 -63.09 25.49
CA ASN A 1180 -4.11 -62.26 24.33
C ASN A 1180 -3.40 -60.94 24.70
N GLY A 1181 -2.34 -61.03 25.52
CA GLY A 1181 -1.64 -59.86 26.06
C GLY A 1181 -0.81 -59.09 25.04
N HIS A 1182 -0.44 -57.86 25.39
CA HIS A 1182 0.34 -56.93 24.59
C HIS A 1182 1.66 -56.56 25.28
N PHE A 1183 2.73 -56.41 24.51
CA PHE A 1183 4.06 -56.00 24.95
C PHE A 1183 4.46 -54.66 24.35
N TYR A 1184 4.97 -53.78 25.21
CA TYR A 1184 5.41 -52.43 24.85
C TYR A 1184 6.82 -52.16 25.40
N LEU A 1185 7.70 -51.59 24.57
CA LEU A 1185 9.01 -51.09 24.99
C LEU A 1185 9.15 -49.62 24.61
N CYS A 1186 9.57 -48.80 25.57
CA CYS A 1186 9.93 -47.40 25.32
C CYS A 1186 11.28 -47.07 25.97
N GLY A 1187 12.20 -46.48 25.20
CA GLY A 1187 13.56 -46.23 25.67
C GLY A 1187 14.60 -46.01 24.57
N PRO A 1188 15.91 -46.08 24.88
CA PRO A 1188 16.95 -46.00 23.86
C PRO A 1188 16.96 -47.23 22.94
N THR A 1189 17.57 -47.13 21.76
CA THR A 1189 17.66 -48.22 20.76
C THR A 1189 18.56 -49.40 21.15
N TRP A 1190 19.64 -49.18 21.91
CA TRP A 1190 20.67 -50.21 22.18
C TRP A 1190 20.19 -51.50 22.90
N PRO A 1191 19.23 -51.49 23.85
CA PRO A 1191 18.75 -52.70 24.54
C PRO A 1191 17.60 -53.40 23.81
N ALA A 1192 17.10 -52.88 22.68
CA ALA A 1192 15.94 -53.45 21.99
C ALA A 1192 16.20 -54.88 21.49
N GLY A 1193 17.44 -55.18 21.09
CA GLY A 1193 17.87 -56.53 20.73
C GLY A 1193 17.80 -57.49 21.92
N ASP A 1194 18.42 -57.11 23.04
CA ASP A 1194 18.45 -57.93 24.26
C ASP A 1194 17.04 -58.21 24.83
N VAL A 1195 16.14 -57.22 24.76
CA VAL A 1195 14.73 -57.38 25.18
C VAL A 1195 14.00 -58.36 24.26
N LYS A 1196 14.23 -58.27 22.94
CA LYS A 1196 13.67 -59.22 21.98
C LYS A 1196 14.17 -60.64 22.28
N ASP A 1197 15.45 -60.80 22.57
CA ASP A 1197 16.05 -62.10 22.88
C ASP A 1197 15.46 -62.69 24.17
N ALA A 1198 15.23 -61.88 25.21
CA ALA A 1198 14.56 -62.32 26.43
C ALA A 1198 13.11 -62.80 26.18
N ILE A 1199 12.37 -62.14 25.28
CA ILE A 1199 11.02 -62.56 24.89
C ILE A 1199 11.06 -63.86 24.09
N VAL A 1200 11.99 -63.98 23.13
CA VAL A 1200 12.19 -65.21 22.36
C VAL A 1200 12.53 -66.38 23.28
N GLN A 1201 13.40 -66.17 24.27
CA GLN A 1201 13.74 -67.19 25.25
C GLN A 1201 12.52 -67.60 26.08
N SER A 1202 11.66 -66.65 26.47
CA SER A 1202 10.43 -66.95 27.23
C SER A 1202 9.48 -67.91 26.48
N PHE A 1203 9.47 -67.88 25.14
CA PHE A 1203 8.67 -68.82 24.33
C PHE A 1203 9.29 -70.21 24.26
N MET A 1204 10.61 -70.33 24.38
CA MET A 1204 11.34 -71.59 24.35
C MET A 1204 11.30 -72.34 25.70
N ASP A 1205 11.15 -71.62 26.80
CA ASP A 1205 11.07 -72.21 28.15
C ASP A 1205 9.68 -72.81 28.48
N GLY A 1206 8.69 -72.55 27.62
CA GLY A 1206 7.27 -72.88 27.82
C GLY A 1206 6.75 -74.12 27.07
N GLU A 1207 7.30 -74.42 25.89
CA GLU A 1207 7.09 -75.63 25.07
C GLU A 1207 8.37 -75.89 24.25
N ALA A 1208 8.55 -77.09 23.68
CA ALA A 1208 9.69 -77.41 22.81
C ALA A 1208 9.60 -76.71 21.43
N CYS A 1209 9.67 -75.38 21.44
CA CYS A 1209 9.59 -74.52 20.25
C CYS A 1209 11.01 -74.20 19.75
N ALA A 1210 11.28 -74.37 18.46
CA ALA A 1210 12.58 -74.03 17.87
C ALA A 1210 12.76 -72.50 17.74
N ALA A 1211 14.00 -72.00 17.83
CA ALA A 1211 14.30 -70.55 17.79
C ALA A 1211 13.77 -69.82 16.52
N ILE A 1212 13.63 -70.53 15.40
CA ILE A 1212 13.05 -70.01 14.16
C ILE A 1212 11.53 -69.78 14.32
N ASP A 1213 10.82 -70.71 14.96
CA ASP A 1213 9.38 -70.58 15.22
C ASP A 1213 9.09 -69.46 16.23
N ALA A 1214 9.92 -69.30 17.26
CA ALA A 1214 9.79 -68.20 18.22
C ALA A 1214 9.94 -66.80 17.58
N ASN A 1215 10.88 -66.63 16.64
CA ASN A 1215 11.01 -65.37 15.88
C ASN A 1215 9.80 -65.13 14.97
N ARG A 1216 9.22 -66.18 14.38
CA ARG A 1216 7.99 -66.07 13.59
C ARG A 1216 6.81 -65.61 14.44
N ILE A 1217 6.70 -66.09 15.69
CA ILE A 1217 5.69 -65.64 16.65
C ILE A 1217 5.86 -64.15 16.98
N VAL A 1218 7.08 -63.67 17.25
CA VAL A 1218 7.32 -62.23 17.49
C VAL A 1218 6.91 -61.38 16.28
N ASN A 1219 7.19 -61.85 15.06
CA ASN A 1219 6.75 -61.13 13.84
C ASN A 1219 5.23 -61.13 13.70
N LYS A 1220 4.55 -62.24 14.01
CA LYS A 1220 3.09 -62.28 14.06
C LYS A 1220 2.52 -61.32 15.10
N LEU A 1221 3.12 -61.24 16.30
CA LEU A 1221 2.73 -60.28 17.32
C LEU A 1221 2.93 -58.81 16.87
N LYS A 1222 3.94 -58.54 16.03
CA LYS A 1222 4.11 -57.21 15.42
C LYS A 1222 3.01 -56.90 14.40
N GLU A 1223 2.68 -57.87 13.55
CA GLU A 1223 1.59 -57.76 12.56
C GLU A 1223 0.22 -57.57 13.24
N GLU A 1224 0.02 -58.17 14.41
CA GLU A 1224 -1.18 -58.01 15.25
C GLU A 1224 -1.15 -56.75 16.15
N GLU A 1225 -0.12 -55.90 16.05
CA GLU A 1225 0.07 -54.71 16.90
C GLU A 1225 0.13 -55.02 18.42
N ARG A 1226 0.54 -56.24 18.76
CA ARG A 1226 0.70 -56.74 20.15
C ARG A 1226 2.15 -56.68 20.64
N TYR A 1227 3.09 -56.36 19.76
CA TYR A 1227 4.49 -56.09 20.08
C TYR A 1227 4.88 -54.73 19.51
N VAL A 1228 4.89 -53.71 20.36
CA VAL A 1228 5.08 -52.31 19.95
C VAL A 1228 6.34 -51.74 20.58
N LEU A 1229 7.24 -51.20 19.75
CA LEU A 1229 8.50 -50.59 20.19
C LEU A 1229 8.52 -49.11 19.80
N GLU A 1230 8.77 -48.24 20.77
CA GLU A 1230 9.00 -46.81 20.56
C GLU A 1230 10.38 -46.45 21.12
N VAL A 1231 11.41 -46.65 20.30
CA VAL A 1231 12.81 -46.49 20.69
C VAL A 1231 13.47 -45.31 19.97
N TYR A 1232 14.32 -44.59 20.72
CA TYR A 1232 14.91 -43.31 20.32
C TYR A 1232 16.44 -43.34 20.26
#